data_AF-A0AA42B5S7-F1
#
_entry.id   AF-A0AA42B5S7-F1
#
_cell.length_a   1.000
_cell.length_b   1.000
_cell.length_c   1.000
_cell.angle_alpha   90.00
_cell.angle_beta   90.00
_cell.angle_gamma   90.00
#
_symmetry.space_group_name_H-M   'P 1'
#
loop_
_entity.id
_entity.type
_entity.pdbx_description
1 polymer ?
#
loop_
_entity_poly.entity_id
_entity_poly.type
_entity_poly.pdbx_seq_one_letter_code
_entity_poly.pdbx_strand_id
1 'polypeptide(L)'
;MKKYLLYILCVLLAPLSILSHAESWPKHPPEDKFRQLEELLPTPNTYRIGSGAPGHEYWQQQADYHIQVKLDDEQQRIQAQELITYTNNSPDTLDYVWVQLDQNRFKPNSDYNLAMPGVTGYANKPFDSGDHMDLKDFRGRVARQQFEGGYVIEHVKDGNGHALTYIINKTMMRIDLPTPLGTGDQTQVSIAWSHNIVEAKKHGGRGGYEYFERDDNYLYEIAQWFPRMAVYDDVNGWQNKQFLGRGEFALEFGDYRVEIDVPADHIVASTGTLQNPDDVLSKAQQDRLQQAHGAKTPVMIVTEAEALANEREKSSARKTWVFEAENVRDFAWASSRKFLWDAMIVKSGDNDVLAMSYYPEEGVPIWPMYSTQSIVHTIEQYNKYAFEYPYPVAISVNGPVGGMEYPMITFNGPRPEIDEQDRTKRTYSERNKYGLISVIIHEIGHIYFPMIVNSDERQWTWMDEGLNTYLQFLAEQAWEENYPSRRGEPRKIVDYMASPNQVPIMTNSESILQFGNNAYGKPATALNILRETIMGRELFDYAFREYGKRWKFKRPMPADFFRTIEDASAVDLDWFWRGWFYSVDHVDISIDSVRVMSPDSLIPAIEQPFAREQKNAEPESMTVVRNKGMERRVDQYPELKDFYNENDAFTVTHTDVNEYNAMKAEFEDWEAEIRETGGYFYVLDFSNLGGLVMPIILQLDYADESSEIVHIPAEIWRANPKSTSKLLWRDKKLVQVTVDPHWQTADVDLSNNHYPRRIIPSRLELFKSEPKPNLMKESQAELEPVEEPKTKVKQ
;
A
#
# COMPACT_ATOMS: atom_id res chain seq x y z
N MET A 1 68.84 40.85 -58.63
CA MET A 1 70.15 40.15 -58.69
C MET A 1 70.20 39.21 -57.50
N LYS A 2 70.05 37.89 -57.71
CA LYS A 2 71.16 36.90 -57.69
C LYS A 2 72.05 37.09 -56.43
N LYS A 3 72.27 36.13 -55.53
CA LYS A 3 72.12 34.67 -55.58
C LYS A 3 72.76 34.10 -54.28
N TYR A 4 72.17 33.02 -53.73
CA TYR A 4 72.82 31.92 -52.98
C TYR A 4 73.32 32.18 -51.53
N LEU A 5 73.30 31.24 -50.57
CA LEU A 5 73.10 29.78 -50.60
C LEU A 5 72.73 29.26 -49.19
N LEU A 6 71.91 28.21 -49.19
CA LEU A 6 71.67 27.08 -48.27
C LEU A 6 72.62 26.92 -47.04
N TYR A 7 72.19 26.37 -45.88
CA TYR A 7 71.73 24.98 -45.66
C TYR A 7 71.33 24.85 -44.15
N ILE A 8 70.18 24.29 -43.71
CA ILE A 8 70.00 22.86 -43.37
C ILE A 8 68.56 22.55 -42.89
N LEU A 9 68.02 21.45 -43.45
CA LEU A 9 67.02 20.46 -42.97
C LEU A 9 65.65 20.93 -42.45
N CYS A 10 64.56 20.64 -43.19
CA CYS A 10 63.70 19.44 -43.04
C CYS A 10 62.94 19.46 -41.71
N VAL A 11 61.61 19.60 -41.67
CA VAL A 11 60.64 18.51 -41.93
C VAL A 11 59.24 19.08 -42.28
N LEU A 12 58.70 18.56 -43.40
CA LEU A 12 57.29 18.34 -43.79
C LEU A 12 56.15 19.22 -43.21
N LEU A 13 55.56 20.03 -44.10
CA LEU A 13 54.18 20.50 -44.06
C LEU A 13 53.22 19.40 -44.51
N ALA A 14 52.24 19.05 -43.66
CA ALA A 14 51.02 18.35 -44.03
C ALA A 14 49.81 19.21 -43.60
N PRO A 15 48.70 19.23 -44.36
CA PRO A 15 47.59 20.14 -44.12
C PRO A 15 46.75 19.68 -42.92
N LEU A 16 46.48 20.61 -41.99
CA LEU A 16 45.53 20.41 -40.89
C LEU A 16 44.16 20.04 -41.48
N SER A 17 43.78 18.79 -41.28
CA SER A 17 42.41 18.31 -41.47
C SER A 17 41.67 18.57 -40.16
N ILE A 18 40.64 19.41 -40.20
CA ILE A 18 39.72 19.61 -39.09
C ILE A 18 38.93 18.31 -38.94
N LEU A 19 39.32 17.48 -37.98
CA LEU A 19 38.50 16.36 -37.51
C LEU A 19 37.41 16.93 -36.60
N SER A 20 36.22 17.11 -37.15
CA SER A 20 34.98 17.14 -36.39
C SER A 20 34.92 15.85 -35.56
N HIS A 21 35.21 15.96 -34.26
CA HIS A 21 34.81 14.93 -33.32
C HIS A 21 33.30 15.02 -33.22
N ALA A 22 32.60 14.16 -33.97
CA ALA A 22 31.26 13.78 -33.59
C ALA A 22 31.39 13.13 -32.22
N GLU A 23 31.02 13.86 -31.17
CA GLU A 23 30.88 13.29 -29.84
C GLU A 23 29.90 12.12 -29.96
N SER A 24 30.45 10.91 -29.86
CA SER A 24 29.65 9.73 -29.66
C SER A 24 28.90 9.92 -28.36
N TRP A 25 27.57 10.04 -28.44
CA TRP A 25 26.68 9.93 -27.30
C TRP A 25 27.13 8.72 -26.47
N PRO A 26 27.28 8.86 -25.14
CA PRO A 26 27.68 7.74 -24.30
C PRO A 26 26.72 6.57 -24.54
N LYS A 27 27.25 5.34 -24.64
CA LYS A 27 26.48 4.12 -24.92
C LYS A 27 25.32 3.87 -23.94
N HIS A 28 25.33 4.56 -22.80
CA HIS A 28 24.17 4.77 -21.93
C HIS A 28 24.14 6.26 -21.54
N PRO A 29 23.04 7.00 -21.76
CA PRO A 29 22.91 8.33 -21.16
C PRO A 29 23.06 8.23 -19.63
N PRO A 30 23.49 9.31 -18.95
CA PRO A 30 23.45 9.37 -17.50
C PRO A 30 22.07 8.94 -16.99
N GLU A 31 22.03 8.27 -15.84
CA GLU A 31 20.77 7.89 -15.21
C GLU A 31 19.98 9.16 -14.87
N ASP A 32 18.90 9.39 -15.62
CA ASP A 32 18.04 10.57 -15.45
C ASP A 32 16.80 10.17 -14.64
N LYS A 33 16.89 10.36 -13.32
CA LYS A 33 15.80 10.07 -12.38
C LYS A 33 14.59 10.99 -12.59
N PHE A 34 14.74 12.13 -13.28
CA PHE A 34 13.69 13.13 -13.55
C PHE A 34 13.20 13.09 -15.00
N ARG A 35 13.61 12.08 -15.78
CA ARG A 35 13.08 11.87 -17.12
C ARG A 35 11.57 11.73 -17.03
N GLN A 36 10.86 12.31 -18.00
CA GLN A 36 9.41 12.23 -18.05
C GLN A 36 8.93 10.78 -18.24
N LEU A 37 7.78 10.40 -17.67
CA LEU A 37 7.24 9.03 -17.80
C LEU A 37 6.51 8.78 -19.11
N GLU A 38 6.33 9.79 -19.96
CA GLU A 38 5.64 9.68 -21.26
C GLU A 38 6.19 8.53 -22.14
N GLU A 39 7.47 8.19 -22.03
CA GLU A 39 8.09 7.06 -22.74
C GLU A 39 7.68 5.67 -22.20
N LEU A 40 7.22 5.60 -20.94
CA LEU A 40 6.78 4.38 -20.26
C LEU A 40 5.26 4.24 -20.24
N LEU A 41 4.52 5.35 -20.22
CA LEU A 41 3.06 5.35 -20.16
C LEU A 41 2.45 5.16 -21.57
N PRO A 42 1.30 4.48 -21.68
CA PRO A 42 0.56 4.39 -22.95
C PRO A 42 0.19 5.78 -23.48
N THR A 43 0.35 6.01 -24.79
CA THR A 43 -0.03 7.28 -25.42
C THR A 43 -1.53 7.56 -25.24
N PRO A 44 -1.94 8.77 -24.81
CA PRO A 44 -3.35 9.13 -24.73
C PRO A 44 -4.09 8.99 -26.07
N ASN A 45 -5.36 8.61 -26.01
CA ASN A 45 -6.22 8.40 -27.18
C ASN A 45 -7.67 8.85 -26.89
N THR A 46 -8.63 8.49 -27.75
CA THR A 46 -10.04 8.89 -27.61
C THR A 46 -10.78 8.18 -26.47
N TYR A 47 -10.28 7.01 -26.03
CA TYR A 47 -10.81 6.23 -24.91
C TYR A 47 -10.23 6.67 -23.56
N ARG A 48 -8.95 7.09 -23.52
CA ARG A 48 -8.22 7.50 -22.30
C ARG A 48 -7.35 8.72 -22.60
N ILE A 49 -7.70 9.87 -22.02
CA ILE A 49 -7.09 11.17 -22.38
C ILE A 49 -5.92 11.55 -21.46
N GLY A 50 -5.14 12.56 -21.89
CA GLY A 50 -3.91 12.97 -21.21
C GLY A 50 -4.06 13.45 -19.77
N SER A 51 -5.26 13.88 -19.37
CA SER A 51 -5.56 14.22 -17.98
C SER A 51 -5.71 13.00 -17.07
N GLY A 52 -5.74 11.78 -17.62
CA GLY A 52 -6.05 10.55 -16.88
C GLY A 52 -7.55 10.32 -16.66
N ALA A 53 -8.41 11.13 -17.28
CA ALA A 53 -9.86 10.90 -17.31
C ALA A 53 -10.24 9.90 -18.42
N PRO A 54 -11.40 9.21 -18.29
CA PRO A 54 -11.99 8.53 -19.43
C PRO A 54 -12.25 9.53 -20.56
N GLY A 55 -11.94 9.14 -21.79
CA GLY A 55 -12.17 9.93 -22.98
C GLY A 55 -13.62 9.91 -23.45
N HIS A 56 -13.93 10.72 -24.46
CA HIS A 56 -15.29 10.88 -24.97
C HIS A 56 -15.84 9.64 -25.69
N GLU A 57 -14.97 8.71 -26.10
CA GLU A 57 -15.36 7.43 -26.70
C GLU A 57 -15.17 6.24 -25.75
N TYR A 58 -14.86 6.48 -24.46
CA TYR A 58 -14.67 5.41 -23.48
C TYR A 58 -15.88 4.46 -23.44
N TRP A 59 -15.59 3.16 -23.46
CA TRP A 59 -16.58 2.10 -23.43
C TRP A 59 -16.15 1.01 -22.45
N GLN A 60 -17.13 0.25 -21.96
CA GLN A 60 -16.93 -0.98 -21.20
C GLN A 60 -18.15 -1.87 -21.40
N GLN A 61 -17.96 -3.18 -21.26
CA GLN A 61 -19.05 -4.12 -21.49
C GLN A 61 -20.03 -4.13 -20.31
N GLN A 62 -21.22 -4.68 -20.55
CA GLN A 62 -22.22 -4.92 -19.51
C GLN A 62 -22.60 -6.41 -19.51
N ALA A 63 -22.70 -6.98 -18.31
CA ALA A 63 -23.11 -8.36 -18.10
C ALA A 63 -24.15 -8.45 -16.98
N ASP A 64 -25.41 -8.66 -17.37
CA ASP A 64 -26.53 -8.79 -16.43
C ASP A 64 -26.81 -10.28 -16.15
N TYR A 65 -27.18 -10.61 -14.92
CA TYR A 65 -27.34 -11.98 -14.45
C TYR A 65 -28.71 -12.19 -13.79
N HIS A 66 -29.39 -13.25 -14.19
CA HIS A 66 -30.44 -13.88 -13.39
C HIS A 66 -29.96 -15.25 -12.95
N ILE A 67 -29.71 -15.42 -11.66
CA ILE A 67 -29.14 -16.65 -11.09
C ILE A 67 -30.14 -17.29 -10.14
N GLN A 68 -30.30 -18.61 -10.26
CA GLN A 68 -31.02 -19.43 -9.30
C GLN A 68 -30.06 -20.45 -8.73
N VAL A 69 -29.87 -20.45 -7.41
CA VAL A 69 -28.94 -21.33 -6.71
C VAL A 69 -29.63 -22.04 -5.55
N LYS A 70 -29.31 -23.33 -5.41
CA LYS A 70 -29.72 -24.17 -4.29
C LYS A 70 -28.51 -24.60 -3.49
N LEU A 71 -28.56 -24.33 -2.18
CA LEU A 71 -27.62 -24.87 -1.20
C LEU A 71 -28.07 -26.26 -0.72
N ASP A 72 -27.24 -27.26 -0.98
CA ASP A 72 -27.31 -28.59 -0.39
C ASP A 72 -26.49 -28.62 0.91
N ASP A 73 -27.17 -28.41 2.04
CA ASP A 73 -26.56 -28.39 3.37
C ASP A 73 -26.12 -29.78 3.86
N GLU A 74 -26.62 -30.86 3.26
CA GLU A 74 -26.22 -32.23 3.62
C GLU A 74 -24.90 -32.60 2.95
N GLN A 75 -24.74 -32.24 1.68
CA GLN A 75 -23.56 -32.59 0.87
C GLN A 75 -22.51 -31.46 0.78
N GLN A 76 -22.80 -30.29 1.36
CA GLN A 76 -21.99 -29.07 1.24
C GLN A 76 -21.69 -28.75 -0.24
N ARG A 77 -22.76 -28.65 -1.03
CA ARG A 77 -22.71 -28.46 -2.49
C ARG A 77 -23.67 -27.37 -2.92
N ILE A 78 -23.35 -26.69 -4.02
CA ILE A 78 -24.32 -25.86 -4.73
C ILE A 78 -24.71 -26.45 -6.08
N GLN A 79 -25.96 -26.23 -6.45
CA GLN A 79 -26.51 -26.49 -7.78
C GLN A 79 -27.17 -25.20 -8.26
N ALA A 80 -26.82 -24.75 -9.45
CA ALA A 80 -27.24 -23.46 -9.94
C ALA A 80 -27.44 -23.43 -11.45
N GLN A 81 -28.26 -22.49 -11.88
CA GLN A 81 -28.37 -22.08 -13.27
C GLN A 81 -28.43 -20.56 -13.35
N GLU A 82 -27.86 -20.01 -14.41
CA GLU A 82 -27.90 -18.59 -14.69
C GLU A 82 -28.32 -18.33 -16.13
N LEU A 83 -28.90 -17.15 -16.33
CA LEU A 83 -29.07 -16.50 -17.63
C LEU A 83 -28.26 -15.21 -17.61
N ILE A 84 -27.26 -15.14 -18.47
CA ILE A 84 -26.42 -13.96 -18.66
C ILE A 84 -26.93 -13.21 -19.88
N THR A 85 -27.21 -11.91 -19.74
CA THR A 85 -27.39 -11.00 -20.88
C THR A 85 -26.12 -10.17 -21.03
N TYR A 86 -25.40 -10.38 -22.13
CA TYR A 86 -24.16 -9.69 -22.42
C TYR A 86 -24.38 -8.64 -23.51
N THR A 87 -23.99 -7.39 -23.23
CA THR A 87 -24.10 -6.27 -24.17
C THR A 87 -22.71 -5.88 -24.65
N ASN A 88 -22.50 -5.87 -25.98
CA ASN A 88 -21.24 -5.43 -26.57
C ASN A 88 -21.24 -3.91 -26.82
N ASN A 89 -20.58 -3.15 -25.96
CA ASN A 89 -20.38 -1.71 -26.10
C ASN A 89 -19.08 -1.35 -26.83
N SER A 90 -18.25 -2.34 -27.20
CA SER A 90 -17.02 -2.11 -27.94
C SER A 90 -17.29 -1.75 -29.41
N PRO A 91 -16.36 -1.06 -30.09
CA PRO A 91 -16.44 -0.83 -31.54
C PRO A 91 -16.17 -2.10 -32.37
N ASP A 92 -15.80 -3.22 -31.72
CA ASP A 92 -15.42 -4.46 -32.37
C ASP A 92 -16.63 -5.39 -32.53
N THR A 93 -16.54 -6.27 -33.53
CA THR A 93 -17.46 -7.40 -33.68
C THR A 93 -16.88 -8.62 -32.96
N LEU A 94 -17.68 -9.24 -32.07
CA LEU A 94 -17.24 -10.39 -31.28
C LEU A 94 -17.87 -11.70 -31.78
N ASP A 95 -17.05 -12.64 -32.24
CA ASP A 95 -17.52 -13.97 -32.67
C ASP A 95 -17.68 -14.96 -31.51
N TYR A 96 -17.13 -14.63 -30.35
CA TYR A 96 -17.15 -15.46 -29.15
C TYR A 96 -17.07 -14.60 -27.89
N VAL A 97 -17.48 -15.18 -26.76
CA VAL A 97 -17.31 -14.59 -25.43
C VAL A 97 -16.51 -15.52 -24.52
N TRP A 98 -15.84 -14.95 -23.53
CA TRP A 98 -15.13 -15.70 -22.49
C TRP A 98 -15.83 -15.60 -21.14
N VAL A 99 -15.84 -16.71 -20.42
CA VAL A 99 -16.41 -16.85 -19.07
C VAL A 99 -15.33 -17.43 -18.15
N GLN A 100 -15.15 -16.84 -16.97
CA GLN A 100 -14.25 -17.30 -15.93
C GLN A 100 -14.90 -18.45 -15.15
N LEU A 101 -14.11 -19.51 -14.92
CA LEU A 101 -14.48 -20.70 -14.17
C LEU A 101 -13.50 -20.91 -13.00
N ASP A 102 -13.44 -19.95 -12.08
CA ASP A 102 -12.45 -19.88 -11.01
C ASP A 102 -12.45 -21.07 -10.05
N GLN A 103 -13.60 -21.68 -9.75
CA GLN A 103 -13.65 -22.91 -8.95
C GLN A 103 -12.83 -24.06 -9.57
N ASN A 104 -12.56 -24.05 -10.89
CA ASN A 104 -11.70 -25.05 -11.52
C ASN A 104 -10.26 -25.04 -10.96
N ARG A 105 -9.82 -23.99 -10.24
CA ARG A 105 -8.56 -24.00 -9.50
C ARG A 105 -8.51 -25.09 -8.43
N PHE A 106 -9.66 -25.51 -7.90
CA PHE A 106 -9.76 -26.55 -6.88
C PHE A 106 -9.76 -27.98 -7.44
N LYS A 107 -9.71 -28.17 -8.76
CA LYS A 107 -9.52 -29.50 -9.36
C LYS A 107 -8.14 -30.05 -8.94
N PRO A 108 -8.02 -31.33 -8.55
CA PRO A 108 -6.74 -31.90 -8.12
C PRO A 108 -5.58 -31.71 -9.11
N ASN A 109 -5.88 -31.66 -10.41
CA ASN A 109 -4.92 -31.48 -11.51
C ASN A 109 -4.95 -30.07 -12.13
N SER A 110 -5.47 -29.07 -11.43
CA SER A 110 -5.44 -27.68 -11.89
C SER A 110 -4.01 -27.14 -11.96
N ASP A 111 -3.78 -26.15 -12.83
CA ASP A 111 -2.49 -25.46 -12.87
C ASP A 111 -2.13 -24.85 -11.51
N TYR A 112 -3.11 -24.34 -10.76
CA TYR A 112 -2.91 -23.84 -9.40
C TYR A 112 -2.27 -24.91 -8.50
N ASN A 113 -2.84 -26.11 -8.45
CA ASN A 113 -2.32 -27.20 -7.62
C ASN A 113 -1.00 -27.76 -8.14
N LEU A 114 -0.80 -27.83 -9.46
CA LEU A 114 0.42 -28.36 -10.08
C LEU A 114 1.61 -27.40 -10.04
N ALA A 115 1.35 -26.08 -10.08
CA ALA A 115 2.38 -25.06 -10.05
C ALA A 115 2.81 -24.68 -8.62
N MET A 116 2.07 -25.11 -7.59
CA MET A 116 2.47 -24.89 -6.19
C MET A 116 3.86 -25.49 -5.93
N PRO A 117 4.87 -24.67 -5.61
CA PRO A 117 6.18 -25.17 -5.23
C PRO A 117 6.09 -26.09 -4.00
N GLY A 118 7.03 -27.02 -3.91
CA GLY A 118 7.18 -27.97 -2.80
C GLY A 118 7.63 -27.30 -1.50
N VAL A 119 8.32 -28.07 -0.64
CA VAL A 119 8.77 -27.65 0.70
C VAL A 119 9.70 -26.43 0.65
N THR A 120 10.53 -26.32 -0.40
CA THR A 120 11.61 -25.33 -0.51
C THR A 120 11.31 -24.14 -1.43
N GLY A 121 10.07 -23.99 -1.92
CA GLY A 121 9.74 -22.97 -2.94
C GLY A 121 8.70 -21.93 -2.52
N TYR A 122 8.19 -21.98 -1.29
CA TYR A 122 7.37 -20.91 -0.72
C TYR A 122 8.04 -20.31 0.51
N ALA A 123 7.96 -18.98 0.61
CA ALA A 123 8.40 -18.16 1.74
C ALA A 123 9.91 -18.05 1.99
N ASN A 124 10.67 -17.46 1.06
CA ASN A 124 12.02 -16.92 1.34
C ASN A 124 13.00 -17.85 2.05
N LYS A 125 12.74 -19.16 2.04
CA LYS A 125 13.60 -20.14 2.72
C LYS A 125 14.68 -20.53 1.72
N PRO A 126 15.97 -20.38 2.09
CA PRO A 126 17.02 -20.95 1.27
C PRO A 126 16.74 -22.45 1.09
N PHE A 127 17.14 -23.00 -0.07
CA PHE A 127 17.02 -24.43 -0.38
C PHE A 127 17.60 -25.36 0.71
N ASP A 128 18.42 -24.81 1.62
CA ASP A 128 19.08 -25.51 2.73
C ASP A 128 18.25 -25.52 4.05
N SER A 129 16.97 -25.16 4.03
CA SER A 129 16.14 -25.10 5.26
C SER A 129 15.65 -26.46 5.80
N GLY A 130 16.11 -27.58 5.22
CA GLY A 130 15.67 -28.94 5.57
C GLY A 130 14.25 -29.30 5.12
N ASP A 131 13.89 -30.59 5.26
CA ASP A 131 12.59 -31.15 4.88
C ASP A 131 11.54 -30.95 5.99
N HIS A 132 11.21 -29.70 6.30
CA HIS A 132 10.26 -29.36 7.36
C HIS A 132 9.04 -28.60 6.80
N MET A 133 7.84 -29.09 7.10
CA MET A 133 6.56 -28.46 6.75
C MET A 133 5.66 -28.36 7.99
N ASP A 134 4.93 -27.26 8.12
CA ASP A 134 3.92 -27.11 9.16
C ASP A 134 2.75 -28.09 8.96
N LEU A 135 2.16 -28.59 10.06
CA LEU A 135 1.05 -29.55 10.00
C LEU A 135 -0.17 -29.01 9.25
N LYS A 136 -0.45 -27.70 9.35
CA LYS A 136 -1.55 -27.05 8.63
C LYS A 136 -1.29 -27.01 7.13
N ASP A 137 -0.07 -26.70 6.73
CA ASP A 137 0.34 -26.68 5.32
C ASP A 137 0.28 -28.09 4.71
N PHE A 138 0.75 -29.10 5.44
CA PHE A 138 0.67 -30.49 5.01
C PHE A 138 -0.79 -30.93 4.85
N ARG A 139 -1.63 -30.70 5.88
CA ARG A 139 -3.07 -30.99 5.84
C ARG A 139 -3.75 -30.34 4.64
N GLY A 140 -3.48 -29.06 4.39
CA GLY A 140 -4.09 -28.34 3.27
C GLY A 140 -3.65 -28.83 1.90
N ARG A 141 -2.37 -29.21 1.73
CA ARG A 141 -1.87 -29.80 0.48
C ARG A 141 -2.50 -31.15 0.19
N VAL A 142 -2.58 -32.04 1.20
CA VAL A 142 -3.25 -33.34 1.05
C VAL A 142 -4.73 -33.17 0.73
N ALA A 143 -5.43 -32.27 1.45
CA ALA A 143 -6.85 -32.00 1.22
C ALA A 143 -7.14 -31.57 -0.22
N ARG A 144 -6.34 -30.66 -0.79
CA ARG A 144 -6.50 -30.19 -2.18
C ARG A 144 -6.32 -31.27 -3.24
N GLN A 145 -5.50 -32.28 -2.97
CA GLN A 145 -5.30 -33.40 -3.90
C GLN A 145 -6.45 -34.42 -3.88
N GLN A 146 -7.22 -34.46 -2.78
CA GLN A 146 -8.32 -35.41 -2.57
C GLN A 146 -9.69 -34.79 -2.82
N PHE A 147 -9.79 -33.46 -2.82
CA PHE A 147 -11.04 -32.74 -3.00
C PHE A 147 -11.52 -32.78 -4.45
N GLU A 148 -12.75 -33.24 -4.67
CA GLU A 148 -13.43 -33.17 -5.97
C GLU A 148 -13.98 -31.76 -6.22
N GLY A 149 -13.07 -30.82 -6.50
CA GLY A 149 -13.38 -29.42 -6.76
C GLY A 149 -13.61 -29.08 -8.23
N GLY A 150 -14.06 -27.85 -8.46
CA GLY A 150 -14.31 -27.29 -9.79
C GLY A 150 -15.73 -27.45 -10.30
N TYR A 151 -16.03 -26.69 -11.34
CA TYR A 151 -17.34 -26.71 -11.99
C TYR A 151 -17.57 -28.04 -12.69
N VAL A 152 -18.75 -28.60 -12.45
CA VAL A 152 -19.40 -29.58 -13.31
C VAL A 152 -20.43 -28.81 -14.15
N ILE A 153 -20.12 -28.58 -15.43
CA ILE A 153 -21.01 -27.88 -16.35
C ILE A 153 -22.04 -28.88 -16.89
N GLU A 154 -23.32 -28.60 -16.66
CA GLU A 154 -24.43 -29.46 -17.09
C GLU A 154 -24.87 -29.11 -18.51
N HIS A 155 -24.99 -27.81 -18.82
CA HIS A 155 -25.22 -27.32 -20.17
C HIS A 155 -24.81 -25.86 -20.36
N VAL A 156 -24.59 -25.49 -21.62
CA VAL A 156 -24.43 -24.11 -22.09
C VAL A 156 -25.38 -23.93 -23.28
N LYS A 157 -26.30 -22.97 -23.19
CA LYS A 157 -27.37 -22.74 -24.18
C LYS A 157 -27.54 -21.26 -24.50
N ASP A 158 -28.19 -20.95 -25.61
CA ASP A 158 -28.66 -19.59 -25.92
C ASP A 158 -29.95 -19.25 -25.15
N GLY A 159 -30.42 -17.99 -25.26
CA GLY A 159 -31.69 -17.55 -24.66
C GLY A 159 -32.95 -18.25 -25.18
N ASN A 160 -32.85 -18.99 -26.29
CA ASN A 160 -33.94 -19.80 -26.84
C ASN A 160 -33.85 -21.30 -26.45
N GLY A 161 -32.83 -21.68 -25.68
CA GLY A 161 -32.59 -23.04 -25.21
C GLY A 161 -31.82 -23.94 -26.18
N HIS A 162 -31.27 -23.43 -27.28
CA HIS A 162 -30.40 -24.20 -28.17
C HIS A 162 -29.01 -24.36 -27.57
N ALA A 163 -28.40 -25.53 -27.74
CA ALA A 163 -27.04 -25.77 -27.26
C ALA A 163 -26.01 -24.91 -28.00
N LEU A 164 -25.12 -24.27 -27.25
CA LEU A 164 -24.01 -23.49 -27.78
C LEU A 164 -22.74 -24.35 -27.87
N THR A 165 -21.88 -24.04 -28.83
CA THR A 165 -20.54 -24.65 -28.90
C THR A 165 -19.62 -23.92 -27.94
N TYR A 166 -18.88 -24.68 -27.11
CA TYR A 166 -17.94 -24.10 -26.16
C TYR A 166 -16.72 -24.99 -25.95
N ILE A 167 -15.63 -24.39 -25.46
CA ILE A 167 -14.44 -25.09 -25.00
C ILE A 167 -14.05 -24.59 -23.62
N ILE A 168 -13.87 -25.52 -22.69
CA ILE A 168 -13.30 -25.22 -21.37
C ILE A 168 -11.77 -25.36 -21.48
N ASN A 169 -11.08 -24.24 -21.38
CA ASN A 169 -9.64 -24.16 -21.23
C ASN A 169 -9.31 -23.87 -19.77
N LYS A 170 -9.18 -24.92 -18.97
CA LYS A 170 -8.82 -24.88 -17.54
C LYS A 170 -9.76 -23.96 -16.73
N THR A 171 -9.33 -22.78 -16.29
CA THR A 171 -10.17 -21.84 -15.50
C THR A 171 -10.95 -20.86 -16.37
N MET A 172 -10.98 -21.06 -17.70
CA MET A 172 -11.69 -20.22 -18.64
C MET A 172 -12.56 -21.06 -19.57
N MET A 173 -13.68 -20.52 -20.02
CA MET A 173 -14.56 -21.13 -21.01
C MET A 173 -14.84 -20.14 -22.14
N ARG A 174 -14.53 -20.54 -23.37
CA ARG A 174 -14.91 -19.80 -24.57
C ARG A 174 -16.22 -20.35 -25.11
N ILE A 175 -17.16 -19.46 -25.39
CA ILE A 175 -18.45 -19.80 -25.98
C ILE A 175 -18.49 -19.16 -27.37
N ASP A 176 -18.66 -19.99 -28.40
CA ASP A 176 -18.71 -19.54 -29.78
C ASP A 176 -20.15 -19.06 -30.09
N LEU A 177 -20.30 -17.83 -30.56
CA LEU A 177 -21.60 -17.24 -30.84
C LEU A 177 -22.10 -17.67 -32.23
N PRO A 178 -23.36 -18.14 -32.37
CA PRO A 178 -23.91 -18.51 -33.68
C PRO A 178 -24.01 -17.33 -34.64
N THR A 179 -24.23 -16.13 -34.10
CA THR A 179 -24.26 -14.85 -34.79
C THR A 179 -23.24 -13.93 -34.14
N PRO A 180 -22.30 -13.35 -34.90
CA PRO A 180 -21.35 -12.38 -34.36
C PRO A 180 -22.07 -11.19 -33.71
N LEU A 181 -21.52 -10.72 -32.60
CA LEU A 181 -22.09 -9.65 -31.79
C LEU A 181 -21.48 -8.30 -32.20
N GLY A 182 -22.25 -7.44 -32.89
CA GLY A 182 -21.82 -6.09 -33.26
C GLY A 182 -21.90 -5.10 -32.09
N THR A 183 -21.48 -3.86 -32.34
CA THR A 183 -21.60 -2.76 -31.35
C THR A 183 -23.06 -2.45 -31.03
N GLY A 184 -23.40 -2.46 -29.75
CA GLY A 184 -24.74 -2.28 -29.20
C GLY A 184 -25.61 -3.54 -29.21
N ASP A 185 -25.15 -4.62 -29.86
CA ASP A 185 -25.91 -5.87 -29.89
C ASP A 185 -25.81 -6.60 -28.54
N GLN A 186 -26.82 -7.45 -28.28
CA GLN A 186 -26.90 -8.28 -27.09
C GLN A 186 -26.99 -9.77 -27.45
N THR A 187 -26.44 -10.60 -26.57
CA THR A 187 -26.63 -12.06 -26.61
C THR A 187 -27.00 -12.58 -25.24
N GLN A 188 -27.71 -13.71 -25.21
CA GLN A 188 -28.09 -14.40 -23.99
C GLN A 188 -27.45 -15.78 -23.93
N VAL A 189 -26.82 -16.08 -22.79
CA VAL A 189 -26.15 -17.34 -22.52
C VAL A 189 -26.72 -17.91 -21.23
N SER A 190 -27.25 -19.13 -21.29
CA SER A 190 -27.69 -19.88 -20.12
C SER A 190 -26.67 -20.96 -19.77
N ILE A 191 -26.23 -20.99 -18.52
CA ILE A 191 -25.27 -21.96 -17.99
C ILE A 191 -25.86 -22.62 -16.76
N ALA A 192 -25.87 -23.95 -16.71
CA ALA A 192 -26.18 -24.70 -15.50
C ALA A 192 -24.94 -25.45 -15.02
N TRP A 193 -24.69 -25.40 -13.72
CA TRP A 193 -23.53 -26.00 -13.11
C TRP A 193 -23.79 -26.46 -11.68
N SER A 194 -22.84 -27.25 -11.19
CA SER A 194 -22.75 -27.55 -9.77
C SER A 194 -21.30 -27.75 -9.36
N HIS A 195 -21.00 -27.53 -8.07
CA HIS A 195 -19.70 -27.84 -7.50
C HIS A 195 -19.78 -28.03 -5.99
N ASN A 196 -18.85 -28.82 -5.45
CA ASN A 196 -18.68 -28.99 -4.01
C ASN A 196 -18.10 -27.71 -3.40
N ILE A 197 -18.52 -27.38 -2.19
CA ILE A 197 -18.03 -26.23 -1.44
C ILE A 197 -16.79 -26.67 -0.67
N VAL A 198 -15.73 -25.86 -0.69
CA VAL A 198 -14.51 -26.15 0.07
C VAL A 198 -14.70 -25.87 1.56
N GLU A 199 -14.13 -26.70 2.43
CA GLU A 199 -13.95 -26.31 3.84
C GLU A 199 -12.81 -25.30 3.93
N ALA A 200 -13.14 -24.04 4.25
CA ALA A 200 -12.22 -22.91 4.12
C ALA A 200 -10.96 -23.07 4.99
N LYS A 201 -11.09 -23.59 6.22
CA LYS A 201 -9.93 -23.81 7.12
C LYS A 201 -8.98 -24.93 6.64
N LYS A 202 -9.48 -25.90 5.85
CA LYS A 202 -8.67 -27.00 5.29
C LYS A 202 -8.06 -26.62 3.94
N HIS A 203 -8.88 -26.11 3.03
CA HIS A 203 -8.49 -25.89 1.63
C HIS A 203 -7.97 -24.47 1.37
N GLY A 204 -8.20 -23.53 2.29
CA GLY A 204 -8.05 -22.10 2.02
C GLY A 204 -9.04 -21.62 0.95
N GLY A 205 -8.77 -20.46 0.39
CA GLY A 205 -9.64 -19.82 -0.60
C GLY A 205 -10.31 -18.57 -0.04
N ARG A 206 -11.22 -18.00 -0.83
CA ARG A 206 -11.88 -16.71 -0.60
C ARG A 206 -13.38 -16.86 -0.30
N GLY A 207 -13.75 -18.09 0.02
CA GLY A 207 -15.09 -18.57 0.34
C GLY A 207 -14.97 -20.04 0.76
N GLY A 208 -16.08 -20.62 1.16
CA GLY A 208 -16.18 -22.00 1.64
C GLY A 208 -17.12 -22.11 2.81
N TYR A 209 -17.05 -23.25 3.51
CA TYR A 209 -17.79 -23.45 4.74
C TYR A 209 -16.87 -23.66 5.95
N GLU A 210 -17.43 -23.39 7.13
CA GLU A 210 -16.94 -23.83 8.43
C GLU A 210 -17.89 -24.88 9.01
N TYR A 211 -17.33 -25.95 9.57
CA TYR A 211 -18.08 -26.94 10.33
C TYR A 211 -17.91 -26.71 11.83
N PHE A 212 -19.04 -26.66 12.55
CA PHE A 212 -19.11 -26.50 14.00
C PHE A 212 -19.37 -27.87 14.64
N GLU A 213 -18.30 -28.60 14.94
CA GLU A 213 -18.37 -29.98 15.47
C GLU A 213 -19.25 -30.11 16.73
N ARG A 214 -19.31 -29.06 17.56
CA ARG A 214 -20.06 -29.03 18.83
C ARG A 214 -21.56 -29.24 18.64
N ASP A 215 -22.13 -28.58 17.65
CA ASP A 215 -23.57 -28.49 17.43
C ASP A 215 -23.99 -28.98 16.02
N ASP A 216 -23.05 -29.61 15.30
CA ASP A 216 -23.24 -30.19 13.97
C ASP A 216 -23.78 -29.18 12.93
N ASN A 217 -23.32 -27.94 13.00
CA ASN A 217 -23.78 -26.87 12.12
C ASN A 217 -22.73 -26.39 11.12
N TYR A 218 -23.20 -25.69 10.09
CA TYR A 218 -22.36 -25.11 9.05
C TYR A 218 -22.61 -23.61 8.93
N LEU A 219 -21.56 -22.89 8.57
CA LEU A 219 -21.62 -21.51 8.13
C LEU A 219 -20.96 -21.43 6.76
N TYR A 220 -21.69 -20.91 5.78
CA TYR A 220 -21.27 -20.82 4.40
C TYR A 220 -20.95 -19.35 4.06
N GLU A 221 -19.79 -19.12 3.46
CA GLU A 221 -19.36 -17.88 2.82
C GLU A 221 -19.12 -18.20 1.34
N ILE A 222 -20.09 -17.92 0.49
CA ILE A 222 -20.12 -18.36 -0.90
C ILE A 222 -19.74 -17.20 -1.81
N ALA A 223 -18.59 -17.33 -2.45
CA ALA A 223 -18.03 -16.34 -3.33
C ALA A 223 -17.19 -16.98 -4.45
N GLN A 224 -16.94 -16.24 -5.54
CA GLN A 224 -16.29 -16.75 -6.75
C GLN A 224 -16.95 -18.05 -7.26
N TRP A 225 -18.28 -18.19 -7.10
CA TRP A 225 -19.03 -19.47 -7.09
C TRP A 225 -19.82 -19.75 -8.37
N PHE A 226 -20.00 -18.74 -9.20
CA PHE A 226 -20.73 -18.81 -10.47
C PHE A 226 -19.79 -18.53 -11.66
N PRO A 227 -20.09 -19.04 -12.86
CA PRO A 227 -19.38 -18.63 -14.07
C PRO A 227 -19.54 -17.12 -14.30
N ARG A 228 -18.43 -16.39 -14.38
CA ARG A 228 -18.45 -14.92 -14.47
C ARG A 228 -17.95 -14.45 -15.82
N MET A 229 -18.65 -13.53 -16.48
CA MET A 229 -18.19 -12.97 -17.76
C MET A 229 -16.78 -12.39 -17.62
N ALA A 230 -15.90 -12.79 -18.53
CA ALA A 230 -14.56 -12.23 -18.62
C ALA A 230 -14.63 -10.82 -19.20
N VAL A 231 -13.62 -10.02 -18.87
CA VAL A 231 -13.54 -8.65 -19.34
C VAL A 231 -13.11 -8.61 -20.79
N TYR A 232 -13.72 -7.72 -21.56
CA TYR A 232 -13.21 -7.25 -22.84
C TYR A 232 -13.01 -5.74 -22.75
N ASP A 233 -11.77 -5.26 -22.81
CA ASP A 233 -11.45 -3.84 -22.61
C ASP A 233 -10.64 -3.22 -23.78
N ASP A 234 -10.49 -1.90 -23.73
CA ASP A 234 -9.81 -1.06 -24.71
C ASP A 234 -8.27 -1.12 -24.66
N VAL A 235 -7.69 -1.93 -23.77
CA VAL A 235 -6.25 -2.00 -23.52
C VAL A 235 -5.67 -3.39 -23.83
N ASN A 236 -6.35 -4.43 -23.37
CA ASN A 236 -5.95 -5.83 -23.40
C ASN A 236 -6.82 -6.67 -24.35
N GLY A 237 -7.99 -6.18 -24.77
CA GLY A 237 -9.03 -7.03 -25.32
C GLY A 237 -9.55 -7.99 -24.24
N TRP A 238 -9.57 -9.30 -24.51
CA TRP A 238 -10.03 -10.29 -23.54
C TRP A 238 -9.04 -10.50 -22.39
N GLN A 239 -9.47 -10.26 -21.14
CA GLN A 239 -8.73 -10.70 -19.95
C GLN A 239 -9.03 -12.19 -19.65
N ASN A 240 -8.35 -13.09 -20.36
CA ASN A 240 -8.57 -14.54 -20.29
C ASN A 240 -7.36 -15.34 -19.80
N LYS A 241 -6.47 -14.69 -19.04
CA LYS A 241 -5.36 -15.37 -18.35
C LYS A 241 -5.89 -16.39 -17.35
N GLN A 242 -5.15 -17.48 -17.17
CA GLN A 242 -5.51 -18.54 -16.22
C GLN A 242 -5.45 -18.01 -14.79
N PHE A 243 -6.37 -18.46 -13.93
CA PHE A 243 -6.39 -18.09 -12.52
C PHE A 243 -5.55 -19.07 -11.70
N LEU A 244 -4.43 -18.57 -11.16
CA LEU A 244 -3.54 -19.34 -10.29
C LEU A 244 -3.72 -18.96 -8.82
N GLY A 245 -4.87 -18.35 -8.48
CA GLY A 245 -5.24 -18.06 -7.11
C GLY A 245 -4.71 -16.75 -6.54
N ARG A 246 -4.09 -15.89 -7.36
CA ARG A 246 -3.76 -14.48 -7.04
C ARG A 246 -4.33 -13.56 -8.12
N GLY A 247 -4.51 -12.27 -7.82
CA GLY A 247 -5.06 -11.29 -8.76
C GLY A 247 -6.48 -11.70 -9.18
N GLU A 248 -7.46 -11.40 -8.35
CA GLU A 248 -8.75 -12.08 -8.35
C GLU A 248 -9.80 -11.35 -9.19
N PHE A 249 -9.78 -10.02 -9.19
CA PHE A 249 -10.84 -9.23 -9.80
C PHE A 249 -10.46 -8.60 -11.14
N ALA A 250 -11.13 -9.05 -12.20
CA ALA A 250 -11.31 -8.33 -13.47
C ALA A 250 -12.65 -8.76 -14.05
N LEU A 251 -13.70 -7.99 -13.81
CA LEU A 251 -15.09 -8.35 -14.12
C LEU A 251 -15.84 -7.15 -14.72
N GLU A 252 -16.90 -7.42 -15.47
CA GLU A 252 -17.78 -6.38 -16.01
C GLU A 252 -18.87 -6.02 -15.00
N PHE A 253 -19.37 -4.78 -15.11
CA PHE A 253 -20.53 -4.34 -14.34
C PHE A 253 -21.82 -4.87 -14.97
N GLY A 254 -22.83 -5.09 -14.13
CA GLY A 254 -24.20 -5.28 -14.58
C GLY A 254 -25.15 -5.50 -13.42
N ASP A 255 -26.39 -5.81 -13.77
CA ASP A 255 -27.47 -5.99 -12.81
C ASP A 255 -27.65 -7.48 -12.47
N TYR A 256 -27.89 -7.76 -11.20
CA TYR A 256 -28.03 -9.11 -10.68
C TYR A 256 -29.40 -9.27 -10.04
N ARG A 257 -30.10 -10.34 -10.42
CA ARG A 257 -31.22 -10.89 -9.67
C ARG A 257 -30.89 -12.31 -9.27
N VAL A 258 -30.76 -12.56 -7.97
CA VAL A 258 -30.31 -13.85 -7.44
C VAL A 258 -31.35 -14.45 -6.49
N GLU A 259 -31.77 -15.67 -6.80
CA GLU A 259 -32.67 -16.48 -5.98
C GLU A 259 -31.86 -17.56 -5.25
N ILE A 260 -31.80 -17.47 -3.93
CA ILE A 260 -31.00 -18.36 -3.07
C ILE A 260 -31.94 -19.25 -2.26
N ASP A 261 -32.09 -20.50 -2.69
CA ASP A 261 -32.81 -21.53 -1.95
C ASP A 261 -31.89 -22.10 -0.85
N VAL A 262 -32.30 -21.92 0.42
CA VAL A 262 -31.61 -22.39 1.65
C VAL A 262 -32.58 -23.08 2.63
N PRO A 263 -32.09 -23.85 3.63
CA PRO A 263 -32.96 -24.41 4.67
C PRO A 263 -33.75 -23.30 5.38
N ALA A 264 -34.99 -23.58 5.77
CA ALA A 264 -35.93 -22.55 6.26
C ALA A 264 -35.52 -21.87 7.59
N ASP A 265 -34.58 -22.50 8.31
CA ASP A 265 -33.92 -22.07 9.54
C ASP A 265 -32.65 -21.23 9.29
N HIS A 266 -32.22 -21.06 8.04
CA HIS A 266 -31.08 -20.21 7.69
C HIS A 266 -31.48 -18.73 7.56
N ILE A 267 -30.55 -17.87 7.99
CA ILE A 267 -30.52 -16.45 7.63
C ILE A 267 -29.50 -16.27 6.50
N VAL A 268 -29.79 -15.39 5.55
CA VAL A 268 -28.94 -15.13 4.38
C VAL A 268 -28.49 -13.67 4.39
N ALA A 269 -27.18 -13.46 4.25
CA ALA A 269 -26.57 -12.18 3.95
C ALA A 269 -26.11 -12.21 2.49
N SER A 270 -26.29 -11.13 1.72
CA SER A 270 -25.96 -11.16 0.29
C SER A 270 -25.61 -9.78 -0.24
N THR A 271 -24.79 -9.73 -1.29
CA THR A 271 -24.77 -8.61 -2.22
C THR A 271 -26.21 -8.27 -2.65
N GLY A 272 -26.54 -6.99 -2.69
CA GLY A 272 -27.86 -6.50 -3.12
C GLY A 272 -28.86 -6.28 -1.99
N THR A 273 -30.05 -5.83 -2.37
CA THR A 273 -31.18 -5.57 -1.47
C THR A 273 -32.15 -6.73 -1.48
N LEU A 274 -32.66 -7.10 -0.29
CA LEU A 274 -33.63 -8.16 -0.13
C LEU A 274 -35.00 -7.75 -0.69
N GLN A 275 -35.54 -8.53 -1.62
CA GLN A 275 -36.78 -8.22 -2.34
C GLN A 275 -38.03 -8.86 -1.72
N ASN A 276 -37.89 -9.94 -0.95
CA ASN A 276 -39.02 -10.69 -0.39
C ASN A 276 -38.97 -10.87 1.14
N PRO A 277 -38.81 -9.79 1.93
CA PRO A 277 -38.71 -9.89 3.39
C PRO A 277 -39.96 -10.51 4.04
N ASP A 278 -41.13 -10.35 3.44
CA ASP A 278 -42.40 -10.89 3.95
C ASP A 278 -42.47 -12.43 3.90
N ASP A 279 -41.72 -13.05 2.97
CA ASP A 279 -41.70 -14.51 2.79
C ASP A 279 -40.65 -15.19 3.69
N VAL A 280 -39.55 -14.49 3.99
CA VAL A 280 -38.37 -15.09 4.62
C VAL A 280 -38.17 -14.68 6.08
N LEU A 281 -38.58 -13.47 6.46
CA LEU A 281 -38.43 -12.93 7.82
C LEU A 281 -39.70 -13.10 8.66
N SER A 282 -39.52 -13.30 9.96
CA SER A 282 -40.63 -13.23 10.93
C SER A 282 -41.12 -11.80 11.09
N LYS A 283 -42.37 -11.61 11.52
CA LYS A 283 -42.93 -10.27 11.74
C LYS A 283 -42.09 -9.43 12.73
N ALA A 284 -41.56 -10.07 13.78
CA ALA A 284 -40.70 -9.40 14.75
C ALA A 284 -39.33 -8.98 14.16
N GLN A 285 -38.79 -9.75 13.22
CA GLN A 285 -37.57 -9.39 12.49
C GLN A 285 -37.84 -8.22 11.52
N GLN A 286 -38.95 -8.25 10.78
CA GLN A 286 -39.37 -7.14 9.91
C GLN A 286 -39.55 -5.83 10.70
N ASP A 287 -40.23 -5.87 11.84
CA ASP A 287 -40.47 -4.68 12.66
C ASP A 287 -39.15 -4.09 13.20
N ARG A 288 -38.17 -4.93 13.55
CA ARG A 288 -36.84 -4.48 13.97
C ARG A 288 -36.01 -3.94 12.81
N LEU A 289 -36.15 -4.52 11.62
CA LEU A 289 -35.50 -4.01 10.41
C LEU A 289 -36.01 -2.60 10.08
N GLN A 290 -37.33 -2.38 10.17
CA GLN A 290 -37.91 -1.05 10.03
C GLN A 290 -37.43 -0.06 11.11
N GLN A 291 -37.20 -0.53 12.35
CA GLN A 291 -36.66 0.31 13.43
C GLN A 291 -35.21 0.74 13.16
N ALA A 292 -34.40 -0.10 12.52
CA ALA A 292 -33.01 0.22 12.19
C ALA A 292 -32.88 1.48 11.31
N HIS A 293 -33.91 1.79 10.50
CA HIS A 293 -33.94 3.00 9.67
C HIS A 293 -33.91 4.33 10.45
N GLY A 294 -34.32 4.32 11.74
CA GLY A 294 -34.32 5.50 12.59
C GLY A 294 -33.37 5.42 13.78
N ALA A 295 -32.58 4.36 13.89
CA ALA A 295 -31.76 4.08 15.07
C ALA A 295 -30.40 4.79 15.01
N LYS A 296 -29.94 5.28 16.16
CA LYS A 296 -28.59 5.88 16.32
C LYS A 296 -27.51 4.84 16.67
N THR A 297 -27.95 3.64 17.03
CA THR A 297 -27.10 2.52 17.42
C THR A 297 -27.60 1.27 16.70
N PRO A 298 -26.75 0.26 16.47
CA PRO A 298 -27.18 -0.99 15.85
C PRO A 298 -28.39 -1.62 16.55
N VAL A 299 -29.37 -2.07 15.75
CA VAL A 299 -30.56 -2.80 16.21
C VAL A 299 -30.40 -4.28 15.85
N MET A 300 -30.55 -5.17 16.83
CA MET A 300 -30.50 -6.62 16.61
C MET A 300 -31.74 -7.10 15.85
N ILE A 301 -31.60 -7.42 14.56
CA ILE A 301 -32.66 -7.95 13.70
C ILE A 301 -32.89 -9.44 13.97
N VAL A 302 -31.83 -10.22 14.17
CA VAL A 302 -31.88 -11.60 14.68
C VAL A 302 -31.15 -11.64 16.00
N THR A 303 -31.89 -11.90 17.08
CA THR A 303 -31.32 -11.93 18.43
C THR A 303 -30.51 -13.20 18.68
N GLU A 304 -29.64 -13.16 19.70
CA GLU A 304 -28.92 -14.34 20.18
C GLU A 304 -29.88 -15.49 20.54
N ALA A 305 -31.00 -15.19 21.21
CA ALA A 305 -31.99 -16.21 21.57
C ALA A 305 -32.65 -16.88 20.34
N GLU A 306 -32.88 -16.12 19.27
CA GLU A 306 -33.42 -16.65 18.01
C GLU A 306 -32.37 -17.50 17.27
N ALA A 307 -31.12 -17.03 17.18
CA ALA A 307 -30.03 -17.80 16.56
C ALA A 307 -29.77 -19.12 17.30
N LEU A 308 -29.72 -19.08 18.65
CA LEU A 308 -29.59 -20.26 19.50
C LEU A 308 -30.79 -21.20 19.42
N ALA A 309 -31.97 -20.73 18.99
CA ALA A 309 -33.12 -21.59 18.74
C ALA A 309 -33.02 -22.26 17.37
N ASN A 310 -32.61 -21.52 16.34
CA ASN A 310 -32.44 -22.03 14.98
C ASN A 310 -31.37 -23.13 14.90
N GLU A 311 -30.27 -23.01 15.64
CA GLU A 311 -29.15 -23.97 15.55
C GLU A 311 -29.38 -25.31 16.26
N ARG A 312 -30.50 -25.48 16.97
CA ARG A 312 -30.81 -26.70 17.75
C ARG A 312 -31.33 -27.85 16.90
N GLU A 313 -32.22 -27.57 15.95
CA GLU A 313 -32.90 -28.57 15.13
C GLU A 313 -32.90 -28.14 13.67
N LYS A 314 -32.24 -28.92 12.81
CA LYS A 314 -32.15 -28.64 11.37
C LYS A 314 -33.52 -28.77 10.71
N SER A 315 -33.90 -27.78 9.91
CA SER A 315 -35.16 -27.81 9.16
C SER A 315 -35.01 -28.52 7.82
N SER A 316 -35.95 -29.41 7.49
CA SER A 316 -36.10 -29.96 6.13
C SER A 316 -36.94 -29.07 5.22
N ALA A 317 -37.64 -28.08 5.79
CA ALA A 317 -38.35 -27.07 5.02
C ALA A 317 -37.35 -26.10 4.35
N ARG A 318 -37.80 -25.43 3.29
CA ARG A 318 -36.97 -24.59 2.43
C ARG A 318 -37.55 -23.19 2.29
N LYS A 319 -36.68 -22.20 2.11
CA LYS A 319 -37.03 -20.82 1.78
C LYS A 319 -36.13 -20.30 0.67
N THR A 320 -36.69 -19.50 -0.22
CA THR A 320 -35.93 -18.81 -1.27
C THR A 320 -35.84 -17.34 -0.93
N TRP A 321 -34.62 -16.85 -0.77
CA TRP A 321 -34.32 -15.43 -0.60
C TRP A 321 -34.02 -14.81 -1.95
N VAL A 322 -34.63 -13.67 -2.26
CA VAL A 322 -34.45 -12.98 -3.54
C VAL A 322 -33.71 -11.67 -3.30
N PHE A 323 -32.58 -11.49 -3.98
CA PHE A 323 -31.77 -10.28 -3.89
C PHE A 323 -31.60 -9.64 -5.27
N GLU A 324 -31.60 -8.30 -5.28
CA GLU A 324 -31.30 -7.51 -6.48
C GLU A 324 -30.16 -6.52 -6.22
N ALA A 325 -29.21 -6.45 -7.13
CA ALA A 325 -28.06 -5.54 -7.08
C ALA A 325 -27.88 -4.89 -8.45
N GLU A 326 -27.85 -3.56 -8.48
CA GLU A 326 -27.66 -2.80 -9.71
C GLU A 326 -26.20 -2.36 -9.87
N ASN A 327 -25.69 -2.45 -11.10
CA ASN A 327 -24.37 -1.95 -11.50
C ASN A 327 -23.23 -2.42 -10.58
N VAL A 328 -23.19 -3.73 -10.26
CA VAL A 328 -22.12 -4.36 -9.49
C VAL A 328 -21.27 -5.29 -10.36
N ARG A 329 -20.04 -5.56 -9.95
CA ARG A 329 -19.08 -6.37 -10.74
C ARG A 329 -19.00 -7.84 -10.35
N ASP A 330 -19.56 -8.22 -9.20
CA ASP A 330 -19.55 -9.60 -8.69
C ASP A 330 -20.69 -9.77 -7.66
N PHE A 331 -20.95 -11.02 -7.25
CA PHE A 331 -22.01 -11.36 -6.31
C PHE A 331 -21.56 -12.43 -5.31
N ALA A 332 -21.65 -12.11 -4.01
CA ALA A 332 -21.35 -13.05 -2.93
C ALA A 332 -22.50 -13.11 -1.91
N TRP A 333 -22.59 -14.22 -1.20
CA TRP A 333 -23.59 -14.41 -0.16
C TRP A 333 -23.07 -15.33 0.94
N ALA A 334 -23.69 -15.24 2.11
CA ALA A 334 -23.41 -16.09 3.24
C ALA A 334 -24.72 -16.64 3.82
N SER A 335 -24.66 -17.86 4.36
CA SER A 335 -25.84 -18.50 4.93
C SER A 335 -25.49 -19.36 6.13
N SER A 336 -26.28 -19.23 7.19
CA SER A 336 -26.21 -20.10 8.36
C SER A 336 -27.45 -19.96 9.22
N ARG A 337 -27.78 -21.02 9.95
CA ARG A 337 -28.73 -20.98 11.07
C ARG A 337 -28.17 -20.32 12.32
N LYS A 338 -26.83 -20.21 12.43
CA LYS A 338 -26.15 -19.62 13.59
C LYS A 338 -26.15 -18.09 13.59
N PHE A 339 -26.57 -17.43 12.50
CA PHE A 339 -26.42 -15.98 12.36
C PHE A 339 -27.31 -15.20 13.31
N LEU A 340 -26.65 -14.38 14.15
CA LEU A 340 -27.17 -13.13 14.63
C LEU A 340 -27.02 -12.08 13.52
N TRP A 341 -27.89 -11.08 13.54
CA TRP A 341 -27.90 -10.00 12.56
C TRP A 341 -28.23 -8.69 13.26
N ASP A 342 -27.38 -7.68 13.10
CA ASP A 342 -27.66 -6.30 13.51
C ASP A 342 -27.56 -5.32 12.34
N ALA A 343 -28.27 -4.19 12.43
CA ALA A 343 -28.32 -3.18 11.39
C ALA A 343 -28.52 -1.75 11.92
N MET A 344 -28.02 -0.76 11.17
CA MET A 344 -28.37 0.66 11.30
C MET A 344 -28.15 1.42 9.99
N ILE A 345 -28.68 2.64 9.88
CA ILE A 345 -28.45 3.51 8.73
C ILE A 345 -27.23 4.39 8.91
N VAL A 346 -26.48 4.58 7.83
CA VAL A 346 -25.50 5.66 7.64
C VAL A 346 -25.88 6.50 6.42
N LYS A 347 -25.72 7.83 6.53
CA LYS A 347 -25.98 8.75 5.43
C LYS A 347 -24.76 8.84 4.51
N SER A 348 -24.99 8.83 3.20
CA SER A 348 -23.97 9.06 2.19
C SER A 348 -24.51 10.01 1.12
N GLY A 349 -24.22 11.31 1.29
CA GLY A 349 -24.91 12.35 0.54
C GLY A 349 -26.41 12.32 0.81
N ASP A 350 -27.20 12.21 -0.27
CA ASP A 350 -28.66 12.07 -0.20
C ASP A 350 -29.12 10.60 0.02
N ASN A 351 -28.21 9.62 -0.02
CA ASN A 351 -28.54 8.21 0.11
C ASN A 351 -28.58 7.75 1.57
N ASP A 352 -29.52 6.84 1.85
CA ASP A 352 -29.55 6.02 3.07
C ASP A 352 -28.92 4.66 2.78
N VAL A 353 -27.84 4.34 3.49
CA VAL A 353 -27.13 3.07 3.36
C VAL A 353 -27.41 2.22 4.60
N LEU A 354 -27.94 1.01 4.41
CA LEU A 354 -28.15 0.05 5.49
C LEU A 354 -26.84 -0.70 5.77
N ALA A 355 -26.16 -0.30 6.86
CA ALA A 355 -25.00 -0.98 7.40
C ALA A 355 -25.45 -2.18 8.24
N MET A 356 -24.94 -3.38 7.93
CA MET A 356 -25.38 -4.62 8.55
C MET A 356 -24.21 -5.52 8.93
N SER A 357 -24.34 -6.21 10.06
CA SER A 357 -23.40 -7.25 10.46
C SER A 357 -24.10 -8.58 10.71
N TYR A 358 -23.53 -9.66 10.19
CA TYR A 358 -24.00 -11.03 10.39
C TYR A 358 -22.90 -11.85 11.04
N TYR A 359 -23.17 -12.49 12.16
CA TYR A 359 -22.14 -13.24 12.89
C TYR A 359 -22.75 -14.33 13.76
N PRO A 360 -22.03 -15.44 14.00
CA PRO A 360 -22.51 -16.46 14.91
C PRO A 360 -22.27 -16.05 16.37
N GLU A 361 -22.83 -16.81 17.31
CA GLU A 361 -22.63 -16.63 18.76
C GLU A 361 -21.13 -16.51 19.13
N GLU A 362 -20.28 -17.27 18.43
CA GLU A 362 -18.83 -17.26 18.62
C GLU A 362 -18.17 -15.92 18.32
N GLY A 363 -18.84 -14.96 17.65
CA GLY A 363 -18.36 -13.59 17.43
C GLY A 363 -18.60 -12.64 18.62
N VAL A 364 -19.47 -12.99 19.57
CA VAL A 364 -19.80 -12.16 20.73
C VAL A 364 -18.67 -12.26 21.78
N PRO A 365 -18.23 -11.15 22.43
CA PRO A 365 -18.88 -9.84 22.46
C PRO A 365 -18.32 -8.80 21.47
N ILE A 366 -17.21 -9.09 20.80
CA ILE A 366 -16.47 -8.07 20.04
C ILE A 366 -17.22 -7.61 18.77
N TRP A 367 -17.96 -8.51 18.12
CA TRP A 367 -18.73 -8.21 16.91
C TRP A 367 -19.86 -7.19 17.10
N PRO A 368 -20.82 -7.39 18.03
CA PRO A 368 -21.88 -6.40 18.28
C PRO A 368 -21.35 -5.04 18.75
N MET A 369 -20.12 -4.99 19.29
CA MET A 369 -19.51 -3.73 19.74
C MET A 369 -18.94 -2.91 18.58
N TYR A 370 -18.25 -3.56 17.63
CA TYR A 370 -17.38 -2.86 16.69
C TYR A 370 -17.76 -3.04 15.22
N SER A 371 -18.42 -4.13 14.83
CA SER A 371 -18.56 -4.47 13.41
C SER A 371 -19.35 -3.42 12.63
N THR A 372 -20.62 -3.20 12.98
CA THR A 372 -21.47 -2.24 12.27
C THR A 372 -20.99 -0.79 12.42
N GLN A 373 -20.40 -0.44 13.56
CA GLN A 373 -19.78 0.88 13.74
C GLN A 373 -18.56 1.08 12.83
N SER A 374 -17.78 0.03 12.56
CA SER A 374 -16.66 0.09 11.62
C SER A 374 -17.15 0.30 10.19
N ILE A 375 -18.28 -0.31 9.79
CA ILE A 375 -18.92 -0.07 8.48
C ILE A 375 -19.31 1.41 8.34
N VAL A 376 -20.05 1.93 9.32
CA VAL A 376 -20.51 3.33 9.37
C VAL A 376 -19.32 4.29 9.27
N HIS A 377 -18.32 4.11 10.13
CA HIS A 377 -17.12 4.93 10.14
C HIS A 377 -16.38 4.91 8.80
N THR A 378 -16.24 3.73 8.18
CA THR A 378 -15.58 3.60 6.89
C THR A 378 -16.28 4.42 5.81
N ILE A 379 -17.60 4.33 5.70
CA ILE A 379 -18.38 5.12 4.74
C ILE A 379 -18.18 6.62 5.00
N GLU A 380 -18.25 7.07 6.25
CA GLU A 380 -18.08 8.48 6.61
C GLU A 380 -16.68 9.02 6.26
N GLN A 381 -15.62 8.23 6.48
CA GLN A 381 -14.25 8.66 6.17
C GLN A 381 -13.94 8.60 4.67
N TYR A 382 -14.33 7.51 3.99
CA TYR A 382 -14.06 7.34 2.56
C TYR A 382 -14.81 8.37 1.70
N ASN A 383 -16.03 8.75 2.11
CA ASN A 383 -16.80 9.81 1.45
C ASN A 383 -16.05 11.15 1.37
N LYS A 384 -15.17 11.46 2.34
CA LYS A 384 -14.40 12.71 2.38
C LYS A 384 -13.32 12.75 1.30
N TYR A 385 -12.67 11.61 1.06
CA TYR A 385 -11.44 11.53 0.26
C TYR A 385 -11.65 10.91 -1.13
N ALA A 386 -12.76 10.19 -1.37
CA ALA A 386 -13.06 9.55 -2.65
C ALA A 386 -14.36 10.11 -3.28
N PHE A 387 -15.51 9.52 -2.98
CA PHE A 387 -16.81 9.96 -3.48
C PHE A 387 -17.91 9.43 -2.57
N GLU A 388 -19.16 9.85 -2.75
CA GLU A 388 -20.28 9.34 -1.98
C GLU A 388 -20.57 7.87 -2.34
N TYR A 389 -20.63 7.01 -1.31
CA TYR A 389 -21.08 5.62 -1.41
C TYR A 389 -22.43 5.53 -2.15
N PRO A 390 -22.51 4.83 -3.29
CA PRO A 390 -23.70 4.81 -4.14
C PRO A 390 -24.68 3.67 -3.84
N TYR A 391 -24.24 2.60 -3.18
CA TYR A 391 -25.07 1.41 -3.01
C TYR A 391 -26.00 1.51 -1.78
N PRO A 392 -27.14 0.80 -1.78
CA PRO A 392 -28.13 0.87 -0.70
C PRO A 392 -27.73 0.11 0.57
N VAL A 393 -26.78 -0.82 0.51
CA VAL A 393 -26.35 -1.64 1.66
C VAL A 393 -24.83 -1.80 1.74
N ALA A 394 -24.34 -2.06 2.94
CA ALA A 394 -22.95 -2.43 3.22
C ALA A 394 -22.90 -3.46 4.36
N ILE A 395 -22.29 -4.62 4.10
CA ILE A 395 -22.41 -5.81 4.97
C ILE A 395 -21.04 -6.31 5.41
N SER A 396 -20.91 -6.62 6.69
CA SER A 396 -19.81 -7.40 7.27
C SER A 396 -20.33 -8.75 7.77
N VAL A 397 -19.72 -9.85 7.34
CA VAL A 397 -20.08 -11.21 7.78
C VAL A 397 -18.92 -11.83 8.53
N ASN A 398 -19.19 -12.44 9.68
CA ASN A 398 -18.21 -13.27 10.37
C ASN A 398 -18.30 -14.72 9.91
N GLY A 399 -17.18 -15.28 9.48
CA GLY A 399 -17.09 -16.69 9.13
C GLY A 399 -15.65 -17.20 9.11
N PRO A 400 -15.37 -18.28 8.38
CA PRO A 400 -14.02 -18.84 8.27
C PRO A 400 -13.04 -18.00 7.44
N VAL A 401 -13.52 -17.11 6.57
CA VAL A 401 -12.69 -16.17 5.80
C VAL A 401 -12.47 -14.91 6.64
N GLY A 402 -11.20 -14.54 6.83
CA GLY A 402 -10.81 -13.50 7.79
C GLY A 402 -10.69 -12.08 7.24
N GLY A 403 -10.90 -11.91 5.94
CA GLY A 403 -10.77 -10.66 5.16
C GLY A 403 -10.94 -10.98 3.69
N MET A 404 -12.07 -10.55 3.11
CA MET A 404 -12.34 -10.64 1.68
C MET A 404 -13.48 -9.70 1.28
N GLU A 405 -13.28 -9.03 0.15
CA GLU A 405 -14.13 -8.00 -0.40
C GLU A 405 -15.03 -8.51 -1.55
N TYR A 406 -16.30 -8.12 -1.54
CA TYR A 406 -17.22 -8.24 -2.68
C TYR A 406 -18.15 -7.02 -2.69
N PRO A 407 -18.86 -6.75 -3.80
CA PRO A 407 -19.79 -5.62 -3.83
C PRO A 407 -20.83 -5.73 -2.73
N MET A 408 -20.93 -4.69 -1.89
CA MET A 408 -21.85 -4.57 -0.75
C MET A 408 -21.68 -5.58 0.39
N ILE A 409 -20.84 -6.62 0.29
CA ILE A 409 -20.67 -7.67 1.30
C ILE A 409 -19.21 -8.06 1.47
N THR A 410 -18.80 -8.23 2.72
CA THR A 410 -17.41 -8.54 3.09
C THR A 410 -17.35 -9.65 4.12
N PHE A 411 -16.31 -10.47 4.07
CA PHE A 411 -16.09 -11.57 5.01
C PHE A 411 -14.92 -11.21 5.95
N ASN A 412 -15.17 -11.21 7.25
CA ASN A 412 -14.25 -10.64 8.23
C ASN A 412 -14.03 -11.56 9.45
N GLY A 413 -12.86 -11.39 10.06
CA GLY A 413 -12.55 -11.87 11.41
C GLY A 413 -11.90 -10.75 12.23
N PRO A 414 -11.26 -11.07 13.38
CA PRO A 414 -11.27 -12.33 14.09
C PRO A 414 -12.53 -12.53 14.97
N ARG A 415 -12.61 -13.70 15.59
CA ARG A 415 -13.49 -14.00 16.73
C ARG A 415 -12.75 -13.75 18.06
N PRO A 416 -13.47 -13.51 19.17
CA PRO A 416 -12.87 -13.47 20.51
C PRO A 416 -12.30 -14.83 20.92
N GLU A 417 -11.47 -14.83 21.96
CA GLU A 417 -11.00 -16.02 22.63
C GLU A 417 -12.11 -16.56 23.55
N ILE A 418 -12.45 -17.82 23.36
CA ILE A 418 -13.47 -18.52 24.15
C ILE A 418 -12.73 -19.45 25.13
N ASP A 419 -13.08 -19.37 26.42
CA ASP A 419 -12.57 -20.32 27.40
C ASP A 419 -13.13 -21.73 27.14
N GLU A 420 -12.24 -22.72 27.06
CA GLU A 420 -12.60 -24.10 26.73
C GLU A 420 -13.38 -24.79 27.86
N GLN A 421 -13.23 -24.34 29.10
CA GLN A 421 -13.87 -24.91 30.29
C GLN A 421 -15.19 -24.19 30.61
N ASP A 422 -15.29 -22.89 30.30
CA ASP A 422 -16.50 -22.09 30.47
C ASP A 422 -16.71 -21.10 29.31
N ARG A 423 -17.46 -21.51 28.28
CA ARG A 423 -17.73 -20.71 27.08
C ARG A 423 -18.56 -19.44 27.31
N THR A 424 -19.10 -19.26 28.52
CA THR A 424 -19.71 -17.98 28.91
C THR A 424 -18.63 -16.91 29.16
N LYS A 425 -17.40 -17.33 29.45
CA LYS A 425 -16.21 -16.47 29.53
C LYS A 425 -15.62 -16.30 28.14
N ARG A 426 -15.83 -15.11 27.57
CA ARG A 426 -15.28 -14.69 26.28
C ARG A 426 -14.44 -13.44 26.50
N THR A 427 -13.19 -13.50 26.04
CA THR A 427 -12.23 -12.40 26.16
C THR A 427 -11.60 -12.10 24.81
N TYR A 428 -10.94 -10.97 24.65
CA TYR A 428 -10.20 -10.69 23.43
C TYR A 428 -8.99 -9.81 23.74
N SER A 429 -7.90 -10.05 23.02
CA SER A 429 -6.68 -9.25 23.12
C SER A 429 -6.83 -7.92 22.37
N GLU A 430 -5.94 -6.97 22.67
CA GLU A 430 -5.77 -5.73 21.92
C GLU A 430 -5.62 -5.98 20.41
N ARG A 431 -4.85 -7.02 20.05
CA ARG A 431 -4.67 -7.46 18.66
C ARG A 431 -5.98 -7.85 18.01
N ASN A 432 -6.88 -8.52 18.71
CA ASN A 432 -8.18 -8.91 18.16
C ASN A 432 -9.11 -7.70 18.03
N LYS A 433 -9.09 -6.75 18.98
CA LYS A 433 -9.84 -5.49 18.91
C LYS A 433 -9.48 -4.72 17.64
N TYR A 434 -8.22 -4.30 17.51
CA TYR A 434 -7.80 -3.51 16.35
C TYR A 434 -7.78 -4.34 15.07
N GLY A 435 -7.50 -5.65 15.16
CA GLY A 435 -7.61 -6.54 14.01
C GLY A 435 -9.00 -6.56 13.38
N LEU A 436 -10.06 -6.65 14.20
CA LEU A 436 -11.45 -6.61 13.73
C LEU A 436 -11.80 -5.26 13.10
N ILE A 437 -11.50 -4.17 13.80
CA ILE A 437 -11.81 -2.81 13.33
C ILE A 437 -11.09 -2.53 12.01
N SER A 438 -9.77 -2.74 11.97
CA SER A 438 -8.95 -2.51 10.79
C SER A 438 -9.39 -3.34 9.59
N VAL A 439 -9.70 -4.64 9.77
CA VAL A 439 -10.09 -5.48 8.63
C VAL A 439 -11.45 -5.08 8.10
N ILE A 440 -12.42 -4.78 8.95
CA ILE A 440 -13.73 -4.29 8.47
C ILE A 440 -13.58 -2.95 7.74
N ILE A 441 -12.73 -2.04 8.25
CA ILE A 441 -12.42 -0.80 7.53
C ILE A 441 -11.81 -1.07 6.15
N HIS A 442 -10.90 -2.04 6.07
CA HIS A 442 -10.26 -2.44 4.82
C HIS A 442 -11.27 -3.05 3.84
N GLU A 443 -12.01 -4.08 4.24
CA GLU A 443 -12.91 -4.79 3.33
C GLU A 443 -14.11 -3.93 2.91
N ILE A 444 -14.67 -3.10 3.81
CA ILE A 444 -15.71 -2.14 3.41
C ILE A 444 -15.13 -1.05 2.50
N GLY A 445 -13.89 -0.64 2.75
CA GLY A 445 -13.15 0.28 1.89
C GLY A 445 -13.01 -0.25 0.46
N HIS A 446 -12.85 -1.56 0.30
CA HIS A 446 -12.78 -2.18 -1.01
C HIS A 446 -14.05 -2.02 -1.84
N ILE A 447 -15.19 -1.74 -1.22
CA ILE A 447 -16.40 -1.44 -1.98
C ILE A 447 -16.19 -0.18 -2.86
N TYR A 448 -15.36 0.78 -2.42
CA TYR A 448 -14.92 1.89 -3.27
C TYR A 448 -13.86 1.45 -4.27
N PHE A 449 -12.81 0.79 -3.79
CA PHE A 449 -11.63 0.37 -4.56
C PHE A 449 -11.32 -1.11 -4.30
N PRO A 450 -11.74 -2.07 -5.15
CA PRO A 450 -12.00 -1.88 -6.56
C PRO A 450 -13.47 -2.07 -6.97
N MET A 451 -14.42 -2.23 -6.04
CA MET A 451 -15.77 -2.68 -6.45
C MET A 451 -16.56 -1.62 -7.21
N ILE A 452 -16.30 -0.33 -7.00
CA ILE A 452 -16.89 0.78 -7.76
C ILE A 452 -15.87 1.35 -8.75
N VAL A 453 -14.63 1.54 -8.34
CA VAL A 453 -13.52 1.90 -9.24
C VAL A 453 -12.87 0.61 -9.71
N ASN A 454 -13.33 0.08 -10.84
CA ASN A 454 -13.14 -1.28 -11.31
C ASN A 454 -11.74 -1.52 -11.89
N SER A 455 -10.70 -1.46 -11.06
CA SER A 455 -9.34 -1.81 -11.47
C SER A 455 -9.20 -3.30 -11.81
N ASP A 456 -8.19 -3.59 -12.64
CA ASP A 456 -7.81 -4.94 -13.04
C ASP A 456 -6.73 -5.49 -12.08
N GLU A 457 -7.20 -6.12 -11.00
CA GLU A 457 -6.34 -6.75 -10.00
C GLU A 457 -5.50 -7.89 -10.59
N ARG A 458 -5.92 -8.48 -11.73
CA ARG A 458 -5.16 -9.55 -12.40
C ARG A 458 -3.87 -9.03 -13.03
N GLN A 459 -3.75 -7.72 -13.21
CA GLN A 459 -2.54 -7.05 -13.64
C GLN A 459 -1.90 -6.22 -12.54
N TRP A 460 -2.70 -5.45 -11.80
CA TRP A 460 -2.22 -4.34 -10.98
C TRP A 460 -2.79 -4.36 -9.56
N THR A 461 -2.50 -5.40 -8.77
CA THR A 461 -3.06 -5.58 -7.42
C THR A 461 -2.87 -4.39 -6.49
N TRP A 462 -1.84 -3.56 -6.67
CA TRP A 462 -1.63 -2.37 -5.86
C TRP A 462 -2.75 -1.31 -6.03
N MET A 463 -3.44 -1.29 -7.18
CA MET A 463 -4.55 -0.35 -7.40
C MET A 463 -5.74 -0.69 -6.50
N ASP A 464 -5.90 -1.97 -6.19
CA ASP A 464 -6.95 -2.48 -5.33
C ASP A 464 -6.49 -2.33 -3.88
N GLU A 465 -5.36 -2.95 -3.55
CA GLU A 465 -4.87 -3.10 -2.18
C GLU A 465 -4.18 -1.85 -1.64
N GLY A 466 -3.40 -1.17 -2.46
CA GLY A 466 -2.59 -0.02 -2.08
C GLY A 466 -3.41 1.26 -1.92
N LEU A 467 -4.31 1.53 -2.87
CA LEU A 467 -5.23 2.67 -2.78
C LEU A 467 -6.17 2.51 -1.58
N ASN A 468 -6.71 1.31 -1.38
CA ASN A 468 -7.56 1.01 -0.23
C ASN A 468 -6.79 1.10 1.10
N THR A 469 -5.58 0.55 1.18
CA THR A 469 -4.74 0.64 2.40
C THR A 469 -4.42 2.10 2.76
N TYR A 470 -4.24 3.00 1.79
CA TYR A 470 -4.05 4.43 2.06
C TYR A 470 -5.29 5.05 2.73
N LEU A 471 -6.49 4.80 2.20
CA LEU A 471 -7.72 5.31 2.80
C LEU A 471 -8.03 4.65 4.15
N GLN A 472 -7.75 3.36 4.28
CA GLN A 472 -7.81 2.63 5.54
C GLN A 472 -6.94 3.32 6.59
N PHE A 473 -5.70 3.68 6.26
CA PHE A 473 -4.82 4.39 7.19
C PHE A 473 -5.46 5.70 7.68
N LEU A 474 -6.02 6.52 6.78
CA LEU A 474 -6.73 7.74 7.19
C LEU A 474 -7.94 7.46 8.08
N ALA A 475 -8.71 6.42 7.77
CA ALA A 475 -9.87 6.03 8.56
C ALA A 475 -9.46 5.50 9.94
N GLU A 476 -8.42 4.68 10.03
CA GLU A 476 -7.85 4.20 11.30
C GLU A 476 -7.39 5.36 12.18
N GLN A 477 -6.65 6.33 11.62
CA GLN A 477 -6.21 7.51 12.37
C GLN A 477 -7.36 8.43 12.80
N ALA A 478 -8.54 8.33 12.18
CA ALA A 478 -9.74 9.05 12.57
C ALA A 478 -10.60 8.31 13.62
N TRP A 479 -10.28 7.06 13.96
CA TRP A 479 -11.06 6.25 14.91
C TRP A 479 -10.78 6.63 16.37
N GLU A 480 -9.50 6.72 16.75
CA GLU A 480 -9.08 7.17 18.08
C GLU A 480 -7.65 7.74 18.03
N GLU A 481 -7.28 8.52 19.04
CA GLU A 481 -5.92 9.06 19.17
C GLU A 481 -4.90 7.91 19.32
N ASN A 482 -3.78 7.98 18.61
CA ASN A 482 -2.71 6.97 18.62
C ASN A 482 -3.16 5.57 18.15
N TYR A 483 -4.12 5.49 17.21
CA TYR A 483 -4.53 4.21 16.62
C TYR A 483 -3.31 3.43 16.08
N PRO A 484 -3.14 2.13 16.42
CA PRO A 484 -1.95 1.35 16.11
C PRO A 484 -1.96 0.82 14.65
N SER A 485 -2.09 1.71 13.66
CA SER A 485 -2.10 1.36 12.24
C SER A 485 -0.86 0.54 11.88
N ARG A 486 -0.99 -0.47 11.02
CA ARG A 486 0.16 -1.34 10.67
C ARG A 486 0.92 -0.89 9.43
N ARG A 487 0.31 -0.02 8.61
CA ARG A 487 0.82 0.48 7.32
C ARG A 487 0.58 2.00 7.21
N GLY A 488 1.07 2.63 6.14
CA GLY A 488 0.92 4.07 5.85
C GLY A 488 2.10 4.92 6.31
N GLU A 489 2.51 4.78 7.57
CA GLU A 489 3.66 5.51 8.13
C GLU A 489 5.00 5.14 7.46
N PRO A 490 5.83 6.11 7.02
CA PRO A 490 7.09 5.84 6.32
C PRO A 490 8.06 4.95 7.12
N ARG A 491 8.17 5.17 8.43
CA ARG A 491 9.02 4.34 9.31
C ARG A 491 8.65 2.86 9.37
N LYS A 492 7.44 2.46 8.94
CA LYS A 492 6.97 1.07 9.00
C LYS A 492 7.33 0.25 7.75
N ILE A 493 7.82 0.89 6.68
CA ILE A 493 8.18 0.20 5.43
C ILE A 493 9.70 -0.01 5.27
N VAL A 494 10.52 0.60 6.11
CA VAL A 494 12.00 0.65 5.94
C VAL A 494 12.65 -0.72 5.82
N ASP A 495 12.23 -1.71 6.62
CA ASP A 495 12.75 -3.09 6.55
C ASP A 495 12.48 -3.75 5.19
N TYR A 496 11.32 -3.45 4.59
CA TYR A 496 10.99 -3.93 3.26
C TYR A 496 11.79 -3.20 2.19
N MET A 497 11.93 -1.87 2.31
CA MET A 497 12.69 -1.05 1.36
C MET A 497 14.18 -1.42 1.33
N ALA A 498 14.77 -1.78 2.47
CA ALA A 498 16.14 -2.29 2.56
C ALA A 498 16.29 -3.76 2.12
N SER A 499 15.19 -4.49 1.92
CA SER A 499 15.22 -5.91 1.59
C SER A 499 15.75 -6.14 0.17
N PRO A 500 16.67 -7.11 -0.06
CA PRO A 500 17.05 -7.50 -1.41
C PRO A 500 15.97 -8.32 -2.14
N ASN A 501 14.92 -8.75 -1.41
CA ASN A 501 13.89 -9.65 -1.93
C ASN A 501 12.60 -8.89 -2.27
N GLN A 502 12.70 -7.96 -3.22
CA GLN A 502 11.60 -7.10 -3.63
C GLN A 502 11.51 -7.03 -5.16
N VAL A 503 10.34 -6.60 -5.63
CA VAL A 503 10.05 -6.29 -7.02
C VAL A 503 9.36 -4.92 -7.06
N PRO A 504 9.37 -4.19 -8.19
CA PRO A 504 8.64 -2.94 -8.32
C PRO A 504 7.14 -3.10 -8.00
N ILE A 505 6.45 -2.02 -7.63
CA ILE A 505 4.98 -2.04 -7.44
C ILE A 505 4.28 -2.42 -8.76
N MET A 506 4.83 -1.97 -9.89
CA MET A 506 4.35 -2.28 -11.25
C MET A 506 4.72 -3.70 -11.70
N THR A 507 4.47 -4.70 -10.84
CA THR A 507 4.68 -6.12 -11.12
C THR A 507 3.34 -6.84 -11.19
N ASN A 508 3.19 -7.76 -12.15
CA ASN A 508 1.99 -8.59 -12.25
C ASN A 508 1.74 -9.39 -10.96
N SER A 509 0.48 -9.50 -10.57
CA SER A 509 -0.03 -10.12 -9.33
C SER A 509 0.55 -11.50 -9.03
N GLU A 510 0.71 -12.33 -10.07
CA GLU A 510 1.23 -13.70 -9.94
C GLU A 510 2.74 -13.74 -9.67
N SER A 511 3.46 -12.66 -9.96
CA SER A 511 4.92 -12.55 -9.82
C SER A 511 5.38 -11.82 -8.55
N ILE A 512 4.46 -11.39 -7.69
CA ILE A 512 4.79 -10.65 -6.47
C ILE A 512 5.43 -11.58 -5.42
N LEU A 513 6.61 -11.21 -4.91
CA LEU A 513 7.37 -11.97 -3.91
C LEU A 513 6.89 -11.72 -2.47
N GLN A 514 6.79 -10.44 -2.06
CA GLN A 514 6.34 -10.02 -0.73
C GLN A 514 4.97 -9.32 -0.82
N PHE A 515 3.92 -10.09 -1.09
CA PHE A 515 2.58 -9.60 -1.44
C PHE A 515 2.08 -8.49 -0.49
N GLY A 516 2.13 -8.73 0.82
CA GLY A 516 1.65 -7.77 1.83
C GLY A 516 2.42 -6.45 1.87
N ASN A 517 3.69 -6.41 1.48
CA ASN A 517 4.48 -5.17 1.44
C ASN A 517 4.39 -4.49 0.08
N ASN A 518 4.45 -5.25 -1.01
CA ASN A 518 4.44 -4.72 -2.36
C ASN A 518 3.05 -4.20 -2.80
N ALA A 519 1.98 -4.96 -2.53
CA ALA A 519 0.63 -4.61 -2.96
C ALA A 519 -0.05 -3.61 -2.01
N TYR A 520 0.28 -3.62 -0.71
CA TYR A 520 -0.39 -2.80 0.29
C TYR A 520 0.53 -1.73 0.89
N GLY A 521 1.62 -2.17 1.55
CA GLY A 521 2.45 -1.32 2.41
C GLY A 521 3.17 -0.20 1.66
N LYS A 522 3.99 -0.56 0.66
CA LYS A 522 4.80 0.39 -0.12
C LYS A 522 3.93 1.40 -0.89
N PRO A 523 2.85 1.01 -1.60
CA PRO A 523 1.95 1.97 -2.24
C PRO A 523 1.27 2.91 -1.22
N ALA A 524 0.73 2.39 -0.12
CA ALA A 524 0.07 3.23 0.88
C ALA A 524 1.04 4.22 1.54
N THR A 525 2.27 3.80 1.82
CA THR A 525 3.33 4.67 2.30
C THR A 525 3.71 5.73 1.26
N ALA A 526 3.88 5.34 0.00
CA ALA A 526 4.16 6.30 -1.07
C ALA A 526 3.08 7.38 -1.17
N LEU A 527 1.80 7.00 -1.13
CA LEU A 527 0.68 7.95 -1.16
C LEU A 527 0.64 8.85 0.08
N ASN A 528 0.94 8.30 1.26
CA ASN A 528 1.03 9.09 2.48
C ASN A 528 2.19 10.10 2.44
N ILE A 529 3.35 9.72 1.88
CA ILE A 529 4.48 10.63 1.66
C ILE A 529 4.11 11.74 0.66
N LEU A 530 3.41 11.40 -0.43
CA LEU A 530 2.89 12.41 -1.35
C LEU A 530 2.01 13.42 -0.63
N ARG A 531 1.08 12.93 0.19
CA ARG A 531 0.12 13.75 0.91
C ARG A 531 0.75 14.62 2.01
N GLU A 532 1.60 14.06 2.85
CA GLU A 532 2.11 14.74 4.05
C GLU A 532 3.43 15.50 3.80
N THR A 533 4.22 15.08 2.80
CA THR A 533 5.60 15.57 2.64
C THR A 533 5.87 16.28 1.32
N ILE A 534 5.26 15.84 0.21
CA ILE A 534 5.59 16.36 -1.13
C ILE A 534 4.57 17.41 -1.60
N MET A 535 3.29 17.07 -1.61
CA MET A 535 2.22 17.89 -2.20
C MET A 535 1.45 18.70 -1.16
N GLY A 536 1.36 18.17 0.07
CA GLY A 536 0.44 18.68 1.08
C GLY A 536 -0.99 18.16 0.88
N ARG A 537 -1.77 18.18 1.98
CA ARG A 537 -3.10 17.56 2.05
C ARG A 537 -4.10 18.16 1.06
N GLU A 538 -4.10 19.48 0.88
CA GLU A 538 -5.08 20.16 0.02
C GLU A 538 -5.00 19.68 -1.43
N LEU A 539 -3.80 19.70 -2.03
CA LEU A 539 -3.59 19.27 -3.41
C LEU A 539 -3.80 17.77 -3.57
N PHE A 540 -3.25 16.97 -2.65
CA PHE A 540 -3.36 15.51 -2.73
C PHE A 540 -4.81 15.05 -2.56
N ASP A 541 -5.51 15.52 -1.52
CA ASP A 541 -6.88 15.08 -1.23
C ASP A 541 -7.83 15.49 -2.36
N TYR A 542 -7.64 16.67 -2.97
CA TYR A 542 -8.40 17.09 -4.15
C TYR A 542 -8.15 16.16 -5.35
N ALA A 543 -6.88 15.89 -5.66
CA ALA A 543 -6.49 15.08 -6.81
C ALA A 543 -6.92 13.61 -6.68
N PHE A 544 -6.75 13.02 -5.50
CA PHE A 544 -7.19 11.65 -5.20
C PHE A 544 -8.72 11.52 -5.30
N ARG A 545 -9.46 12.52 -4.78
CA ARG A 545 -10.92 12.59 -4.90
C ARG A 545 -11.37 12.69 -6.36
N GLU A 546 -10.67 13.49 -7.15
CA GLU A 546 -10.93 13.67 -8.57
C GLU A 546 -10.70 12.37 -9.36
N TYR A 547 -9.65 11.61 -9.05
CA TYR A 547 -9.45 10.25 -9.59
C TYR A 547 -10.64 9.33 -9.30
N GLY A 548 -11.07 9.27 -8.04
CA GLY A 548 -12.23 8.47 -7.64
C GLY A 548 -13.50 8.87 -8.42
N LYS A 549 -13.75 10.16 -8.63
CA LYS A 549 -14.90 10.66 -9.38
C LYS A 549 -14.84 10.33 -10.87
N ARG A 550 -13.68 10.53 -11.52
CA ARG A 550 -13.48 10.23 -12.96
C ARG A 550 -13.79 8.76 -13.26
N TRP A 551 -13.30 7.88 -12.39
CA TRP A 551 -13.32 6.43 -12.59
C TRP A 551 -14.41 5.68 -11.81
N LYS A 552 -15.32 6.39 -11.12
CA LYS A 552 -16.52 5.80 -10.51
C LYS A 552 -17.31 5.02 -11.58
N PHE A 553 -17.55 3.74 -11.32
CA PHE A 553 -18.19 2.77 -12.22
C PHE A 553 -17.47 2.55 -13.55
N LYS A 554 -16.14 2.74 -13.58
CA LYS A 554 -15.27 2.55 -14.75
C LYS A 554 -13.99 1.83 -14.38
N ARG A 555 -13.19 1.46 -15.39
CA ARG A 555 -11.99 0.62 -15.29
C ARG A 555 -10.70 1.43 -15.54
N PRO A 556 -10.07 2.01 -14.51
CA PRO A 556 -8.80 2.72 -14.65
C PRO A 556 -7.63 1.76 -14.84
N MET A 557 -6.58 2.27 -15.46
CA MET A 557 -5.24 1.69 -15.52
C MET A 557 -4.27 2.55 -14.68
N PRO A 558 -3.06 2.05 -14.32
CA PRO A 558 -2.08 2.82 -13.55
C PRO A 558 -1.78 4.20 -14.12
N ALA A 559 -1.68 4.32 -15.45
CA ALA A 559 -1.42 5.58 -16.13
C ALA A 559 -2.53 6.62 -15.92
N ASP A 560 -3.78 6.18 -15.76
CA ASP A 560 -4.92 7.06 -15.52
C ASP A 560 -4.87 7.66 -14.11
N PHE A 561 -4.40 6.87 -13.12
CA PHE A 561 -4.13 7.35 -11.78
C PHE A 561 -2.99 8.38 -11.77
N PHE A 562 -1.80 8.03 -12.30
CA PHE A 562 -0.64 8.94 -12.29
C PHE A 562 -0.96 10.28 -12.95
N ARG A 563 -1.57 10.25 -14.14
CA ARG A 563 -1.99 11.46 -14.85
C ARG A 563 -3.03 12.27 -14.08
N THR A 564 -4.00 11.62 -13.44
CA THR A 564 -5.00 12.36 -12.66
C THR A 564 -4.38 13.06 -11.47
N ILE A 565 -3.45 12.41 -10.76
CA ILE A 565 -2.79 13.02 -9.62
C ILE A 565 -1.97 14.25 -10.05
N GLU A 566 -1.25 14.18 -11.17
CA GLU A 566 -0.46 15.32 -11.70
C GLU A 566 -1.35 16.43 -12.28
N ASP A 567 -2.34 16.07 -13.11
CA ASP A 567 -3.28 16.99 -13.75
C ASP A 567 -4.07 17.82 -12.73
N ALA A 568 -4.60 17.18 -11.70
CA ALA A 568 -5.43 17.84 -10.70
C ALA A 568 -4.63 18.60 -9.63
N SER A 569 -3.32 18.34 -9.51
CA SER A 569 -2.46 18.99 -8.50
C SER A 569 -1.49 20.03 -9.06
N ALA A 570 -1.22 20.01 -10.37
CA ALA A 570 -0.17 20.79 -11.02
C ALA A 570 1.25 20.53 -10.46
N VAL A 571 1.51 19.32 -9.96
CA VAL A 571 2.83 18.88 -9.47
C VAL A 571 3.41 17.82 -10.41
N ASP A 572 4.66 18.01 -10.85
CA ASP A 572 5.41 16.99 -11.62
C ASP A 572 5.90 15.89 -10.66
N LEU A 573 5.36 14.68 -10.83
CA LEU A 573 5.62 13.52 -9.97
C LEU A 573 6.32 12.39 -10.74
N ASP A 574 6.82 12.63 -11.95
CA ASP A 574 7.44 11.60 -12.79
C ASP A 574 8.62 10.93 -12.10
N TRP A 575 9.45 11.71 -11.41
CA TRP A 575 10.56 11.22 -10.60
C TRP A 575 10.08 10.34 -9.44
N PHE A 576 8.94 10.69 -8.85
CA PHE A 576 8.36 9.99 -7.70
C PHE A 576 7.78 8.64 -8.13
N TRP A 577 6.94 8.61 -9.18
CA TRP A 577 6.39 7.34 -9.67
C TRP A 577 7.50 6.43 -10.19
N ARG A 578 8.50 6.98 -10.91
CA ARG A 578 9.66 6.22 -11.37
C ARG A 578 10.38 5.53 -10.22
N GLY A 579 10.67 6.28 -9.15
CA GLY A 579 11.34 5.78 -7.97
C GLY A 579 10.50 4.76 -7.19
N TRP A 580 9.29 5.14 -6.77
CA TRP A 580 8.47 4.31 -5.88
C TRP A 580 7.77 3.14 -6.59
N PHE A 581 7.35 3.31 -7.84
CA PHE A 581 6.48 2.34 -8.52
C PHE A 581 7.22 1.45 -9.53
N TYR A 582 8.20 2.01 -10.25
CA TYR A 582 8.94 1.29 -11.30
C TYR A 582 10.31 0.77 -10.86
N SER A 583 10.76 1.08 -9.65
CA SER A 583 12.07 0.66 -9.13
C SER A 583 11.99 -0.08 -7.79
N VAL A 584 13.13 -0.65 -7.40
CA VAL A 584 13.39 -1.25 -6.09
C VAL A 584 14.40 -0.43 -5.28
N ASP A 585 14.71 0.79 -5.73
CA ASP A 585 15.55 1.72 -4.99
C ASP A 585 14.87 2.09 -3.66
N HIS A 586 15.66 2.53 -2.69
CA HIS A 586 15.20 2.95 -1.37
C HIS A 586 15.85 4.26 -0.93
N VAL A 587 15.30 4.88 0.10
CA VAL A 587 15.82 6.14 0.64
C VAL A 587 16.94 5.81 1.63
N ASP A 588 18.10 6.40 1.39
CA ASP A 588 19.25 6.43 2.29
C ASP A 588 20.05 7.70 1.93
N ILE A 589 19.77 8.80 2.64
CA ILE A 589 20.36 10.12 2.39
C ILE A 589 21.31 10.47 3.53
N SER A 590 22.61 10.39 3.25
CA SER A 590 23.62 10.78 4.22
C SER A 590 23.95 12.26 4.16
N ILE A 591 24.11 12.87 5.33
CA ILE A 591 24.82 14.15 5.47
C ILE A 591 26.31 13.89 5.70
N ASP A 592 27.10 14.14 4.66
CA ASP A 592 28.52 13.79 4.62
C ASP A 592 29.39 14.81 5.37
N SER A 593 29.11 16.10 5.16
CA SER A 593 29.84 17.17 5.82
C SER A 593 29.03 18.46 5.97
N VAL A 594 29.35 19.23 7.01
CA VAL A 594 28.91 20.62 7.17
C VAL A 594 30.14 21.49 7.35
N ARG A 595 30.39 22.37 6.39
CA ARG A 595 31.47 23.36 6.42
C ARG A 595 30.88 24.73 6.69
N VAL A 596 31.41 25.42 7.69
CA VAL A 596 31.16 26.85 7.87
C VAL A 596 32.16 27.64 7.04
N MET A 597 31.65 28.59 6.29
CA MET A 597 32.39 29.57 5.50
C MET A 597 31.99 30.95 5.99
N SER A 598 32.94 31.87 5.93
CA SER A 598 32.69 33.30 6.08
C SER A 598 33.25 33.99 4.83
N PRO A 599 32.62 35.06 4.33
CA PRO A 599 33.23 35.88 3.30
C PRO A 599 34.56 36.41 3.82
N ASP A 600 35.62 36.32 3.02
CA ASP A 600 36.90 36.95 3.34
C ASP A 600 36.69 38.47 3.43
N SER A 601 36.91 39.03 4.62
CA SER A 601 36.72 40.46 4.86
C SER A 601 37.80 41.28 4.14
N LEU A 602 38.93 40.63 3.81
CA LEU A 602 40.16 41.20 3.29
C LEU A 602 40.82 42.22 4.23
N ILE A 603 40.23 42.48 5.41
CA ILE A 603 40.72 43.43 6.40
C ILE A 603 41.85 42.73 7.17
N PRO A 604 43.12 43.16 7.06
CA PRO A 604 44.23 42.46 7.72
C PRO A 604 44.06 42.37 9.24
N ALA A 605 43.43 43.37 9.85
CA ALA A 605 43.13 43.42 11.28
C ALA A 605 42.10 42.37 11.75
N ILE A 606 41.35 41.76 10.82
CA ILE A 606 40.40 40.67 11.09
C ILE A 606 41.00 39.33 10.61
N GLU A 607 41.52 39.28 9.39
CA GLU A 607 42.02 38.05 8.77
C GLU A 607 43.25 37.48 9.47
N GLN A 608 44.19 38.33 9.90
CA GLN A 608 45.43 37.84 10.53
C GLN A 608 45.19 37.25 11.93
N PRO A 609 44.42 37.89 12.84
CA PRO A 609 44.02 37.25 14.09
C PRO A 609 43.23 35.95 13.90
N PHE A 610 42.35 35.88 12.90
CA PHE A 610 41.60 34.67 12.57
C PHE A 610 42.52 33.54 12.11
N ALA A 611 43.46 33.80 11.21
CA ALA A 611 44.46 32.82 10.76
C ALA A 611 45.37 32.35 11.91
N ARG A 612 45.73 33.25 12.83
CA ARG A 612 46.47 32.92 14.06
C ARG A 612 45.67 31.98 14.96
N GLU A 613 44.37 32.24 15.14
CA GLU A 613 43.49 31.39 15.95
C GLU A 613 43.35 30.00 15.33
N GLN A 614 43.18 29.90 14.01
CA GLN A 614 43.17 28.61 13.30
C GLN A 614 44.48 27.85 13.51
N LYS A 615 45.63 28.54 13.41
CA LYS A 615 46.94 27.92 13.64
C LYS A 615 47.11 27.42 15.07
N ASN A 616 46.62 28.17 16.05
CA ASN A 616 46.67 27.80 17.46
C ASN A 616 45.70 26.67 17.82
N ALA A 617 44.64 26.48 17.05
CA ALA A 617 43.69 25.38 17.21
C ALA A 617 44.22 24.03 16.67
N GLU A 618 45.30 24.04 15.89
CA GLU A 618 45.98 22.80 15.49
C GLU A 618 46.47 22.02 16.73
N PRO A 619 46.37 20.69 16.75
CA PRO A 619 46.83 19.90 17.88
C PRO A 619 48.33 20.11 18.11
N GLU A 620 48.72 20.39 19.35
CA GLU A 620 50.14 20.49 19.70
C GLU A 620 50.87 19.21 19.30
N SER A 621 51.95 19.34 18.55
CA SER A 621 52.78 18.18 18.20
C SER A 621 53.34 17.52 19.46
N MET A 622 53.52 16.20 19.44
CA MET A 622 54.14 15.47 20.55
C MET A 622 55.54 16.00 20.89
N THR A 623 56.25 16.59 19.93
CA THR A 623 57.53 17.27 20.15
C THR A 623 57.36 18.49 21.05
N VAL A 624 56.36 19.34 20.78
CA VAL A 624 56.05 20.51 21.62
C VAL A 624 55.61 20.07 23.01
N VAL A 625 54.69 19.09 23.09
CA VAL A 625 54.21 18.54 24.37
C VAL A 625 55.36 17.99 25.22
N ARG A 626 56.25 17.20 24.63
CA ARG A 626 57.38 16.56 25.34
C ARG A 626 58.51 17.52 25.67
N ASN A 627 58.68 18.58 24.88
CA ASN A 627 59.69 19.61 25.12
C ASN A 627 59.17 20.76 26.01
N LYS A 628 57.94 20.68 26.54
CA LYS A 628 57.45 21.60 27.57
C LYS A 628 58.37 21.52 28.80
N GLY A 629 58.91 22.67 29.22
CA GLY A 629 59.87 22.75 30.32
C GLY A 629 61.34 22.47 29.95
N MET A 630 61.63 22.17 28.67
CA MET A 630 63.02 22.12 28.20
C MET A 630 63.59 23.54 28.15
N GLU A 631 64.67 23.77 28.88
CA GLU A 631 65.39 25.05 28.91
C GLU A 631 65.88 25.43 27.50
N ARG A 632 65.42 26.56 26.96
CA ARG A 632 65.81 27.04 25.63
C ARG A 632 67.03 27.94 25.74
N ARG A 633 67.84 27.99 24.67
CA ARG A 633 69.00 28.88 24.58
C ARG A 633 68.62 30.36 24.79
N VAL A 634 67.45 30.77 24.31
CA VAL A 634 66.91 32.14 24.47
C VAL A 634 66.42 32.44 25.89
N ASP A 635 66.20 31.41 26.73
CA ASP A 635 65.88 31.59 28.15
C ASP A 635 67.14 31.91 28.96
N GLN A 636 68.28 31.32 28.56
CA GLN A 636 69.60 31.58 29.17
C GLN A 636 70.24 32.89 28.70
N TYR A 637 69.93 33.33 27.47
CA TYR A 637 70.52 34.51 26.82
C TYR A 637 69.41 35.40 26.25
N PRO A 638 68.78 36.26 27.07
CA PRO A 638 67.67 37.10 26.64
C PRO A 638 68.00 38.07 25.49
N GLU A 639 69.27 38.43 25.32
CA GLU A 639 69.75 39.27 24.20
C GLU A 639 69.57 38.64 22.82
N LEU A 640 69.31 37.32 22.77
CA LEU A 640 68.98 36.61 21.53
C LEU A 640 67.51 36.78 21.13
N LYS A 641 66.66 37.38 21.96
CA LYS A 641 65.28 37.70 21.60
C LYS A 641 65.25 38.93 20.69
N ASP A 642 64.61 38.80 19.54
CA ASP A 642 64.47 39.86 18.54
C ASP A 642 63.00 40.14 18.20
N PHE A 643 62.79 40.91 17.13
CA PHE A 643 61.46 41.24 16.61
C PHE A 643 60.57 40.00 16.40
N TYR A 644 61.12 38.87 15.95
CA TYR A 644 60.39 37.65 15.63
C TYR A 644 60.08 36.78 16.87
N ASN A 645 60.62 37.13 18.04
CA ASN A 645 60.23 36.50 19.30
C ASN A 645 58.96 37.13 19.90
N GLU A 646 58.60 38.34 19.49
CA GLU A 646 57.39 39.06 19.92
C GLU A 646 56.34 39.17 18.80
N ASN A 647 56.73 38.95 17.54
CA ASN A 647 55.87 39.01 16.36
C ASN A 647 55.93 37.69 15.59
N ASP A 648 54.77 37.20 15.18
CA ASP A 648 54.65 35.98 14.38
C ASP A 648 54.23 36.29 12.95
N ALA A 649 54.03 35.24 12.15
CA ALA A 649 53.61 35.35 10.76
C ALA A 649 52.23 36.03 10.56
N PHE A 650 51.49 36.26 11.65
CA PHE A 650 50.16 36.87 11.67
C PHE A 650 50.17 38.28 12.28
N THR A 651 51.34 38.87 12.56
CA THR A 651 51.38 40.28 12.97
C THR A 651 51.07 41.17 11.76
N VAL A 652 49.99 41.96 11.86
CA VAL A 652 49.57 42.93 10.82
C VAL A 652 50.65 43.98 10.58
N THR A 653 51.05 44.15 9.32
CA THR A 653 52.04 45.12 8.89
C THR A 653 51.42 46.35 8.22
N HIS A 654 52.18 47.43 8.12
CA HIS A 654 51.75 48.62 7.36
C HIS A 654 51.54 48.34 5.87
N THR A 655 52.25 47.35 5.31
CA THR A 655 52.09 46.94 3.91
C THR A 655 50.70 46.34 3.70
N ASP A 656 50.28 45.42 4.58
CA ASP A 656 48.98 44.75 4.50
C ASP A 656 47.82 45.77 4.50
N VAL A 657 47.91 46.79 5.35
CA VAL A 657 46.89 47.85 5.45
C VAL A 657 46.82 48.70 4.19
N ASN A 658 47.97 49.02 3.58
CA ASN A 658 48.01 49.81 2.36
C ASN A 658 47.48 49.03 1.14
N GLU A 659 47.79 47.74 1.04
CA GLU A 659 47.28 46.86 -0.01
C GLU A 659 45.75 46.71 0.07
N TYR A 660 45.21 46.52 1.27
CA TYR A 660 43.76 46.51 1.49
C TYR A 660 43.09 47.82 1.06
N ASN A 661 43.63 48.97 1.46
CA ASN A 661 43.06 50.27 1.13
C ASN A 661 43.06 50.55 -0.38
N ALA A 662 44.11 50.13 -1.09
CA ALA A 662 44.20 50.26 -2.55
C ALA A 662 43.13 49.40 -3.24
N MET A 663 42.99 48.14 -2.84
CA MET A 663 41.98 47.22 -3.38
C MET A 663 40.54 47.68 -3.07
N LYS A 664 40.28 48.17 -1.85
CA LYS A 664 38.97 48.68 -1.44
C LYS A 664 38.48 49.85 -2.31
N ALA A 665 39.39 50.67 -2.82
CA ALA A 665 39.04 51.82 -3.67
C ALA A 665 38.48 51.41 -5.04
N GLU A 666 38.62 50.14 -5.44
CA GLU A 666 38.16 49.60 -6.72
C GLU A 666 36.80 48.88 -6.64
N PHE A 667 36.25 48.69 -5.43
CA PHE A 667 34.98 47.96 -5.24
C PHE A 667 33.75 48.79 -5.63
N GLU A 668 32.75 48.13 -6.21
CA GLU A 668 31.40 48.68 -6.36
C GLU A 668 30.62 48.64 -5.03
N ASP A 669 29.60 49.48 -4.87
CA ASP A 669 28.86 49.62 -3.59
C ASP A 669 28.27 48.28 -3.11
N TRP A 670 27.77 47.44 -4.01
CA TRP A 670 27.21 46.13 -3.68
C TRP A 670 28.29 45.09 -3.29
N GLU A 671 29.52 45.22 -3.80
CA GLU A 671 30.64 44.35 -3.45
C GLU A 671 31.15 44.64 -2.02
N ALA A 672 31.10 45.91 -1.62
CA ALA A 672 31.37 46.32 -0.25
C ALA A 672 30.28 45.81 0.71
N GLU A 673 29.00 45.92 0.33
CA GLU A 673 27.85 45.48 1.14
C GLU A 673 27.83 43.97 1.41
N ILE A 674 28.13 43.14 0.40
CA ILE A 674 28.18 41.67 0.57
C ILE A 674 29.30 41.25 1.54
N ARG A 675 30.42 41.97 1.58
CA ARG A 675 31.54 41.67 2.49
C ARG A 675 31.27 42.09 3.94
N GLU A 676 30.35 43.04 4.14
CA GLU A 676 29.84 43.43 5.45
C GLU A 676 28.63 42.59 5.90
N THR A 677 28.13 41.70 5.03
CA THR A 677 27.05 40.77 5.37
C THR A 677 27.56 39.76 6.40
N GLY A 678 27.25 40.03 7.67
CA GLY A 678 27.56 39.12 8.78
C GLY A 678 26.80 37.78 8.69
N GLY A 679 27.05 36.91 9.67
CA GLY A 679 26.44 35.58 9.74
C GLY A 679 27.38 34.48 9.25
N TYR A 680 26.81 33.30 9.05
CA TYR A 680 27.51 32.05 8.78
C TYR A 680 27.00 31.43 7.49
N PHE A 681 27.91 31.06 6.59
CA PHE A 681 27.59 30.39 5.33
C PHE A 681 27.91 28.91 5.48
N TYR A 682 26.89 28.07 5.57
CA TYR A 682 27.05 26.63 5.70
C TYR A 682 26.97 25.96 4.32
N VAL A 683 27.99 25.19 3.96
CA VAL A 683 27.94 24.24 2.84
C VAL A 683 27.74 22.85 3.40
N LEU A 684 26.58 22.27 3.08
CA LEU A 684 26.17 20.93 3.48
C LEU A 684 26.30 20.01 2.26
N ASP A 685 27.04 18.93 2.38
CA ASP A 685 27.16 17.91 1.34
C ASP A 685 26.33 16.68 1.69
N PHE A 686 25.68 16.12 0.67
CA PHE A 686 24.80 14.97 0.80
C PHE A 686 25.12 13.89 -0.24
N SER A 687 24.94 12.63 0.16
CA SER A 687 24.99 11.46 -0.71
C SER A 687 23.67 10.70 -0.68
N ASN A 688 23.21 10.26 -1.86
CA ASN A 688 22.07 9.35 -2.02
C ASN A 688 22.61 7.93 -2.24
N LEU A 689 22.59 7.14 -1.16
CA LEU A 689 23.17 5.80 -1.13
C LEU A 689 22.19 4.71 -1.59
N GLY A 690 20.89 4.92 -1.36
CA GLY A 690 19.83 3.97 -1.68
C GLY A 690 19.25 4.12 -3.10
N GLY A 691 19.61 5.20 -3.81
CA GLY A 691 19.25 5.45 -5.21
C GLY A 691 17.91 6.16 -5.41
N LEU A 692 17.02 6.14 -4.41
CA LEU A 692 15.71 6.78 -4.49
C LEU A 692 15.84 8.27 -4.14
N VAL A 693 15.63 9.14 -5.13
CA VAL A 693 15.66 10.59 -4.92
C VAL A 693 14.44 11.03 -4.11
N MET A 694 14.68 11.88 -3.11
CA MET A 694 13.66 12.45 -2.22
C MET A 694 14.03 13.89 -1.82
N PRO A 695 13.07 14.72 -1.38
CA PRO A 695 13.37 15.99 -0.74
C PRO A 695 14.29 15.82 0.48
N ILE A 696 15.21 16.75 0.69
CA ILE A 696 16.08 16.76 1.87
C ILE A 696 15.45 17.67 2.92
N ILE A 697 14.94 17.06 3.99
CA ILE A 697 14.32 17.78 5.12
C ILE A 697 15.36 17.90 6.22
N LEU A 698 15.69 19.12 6.63
CA LEU A 698 16.75 19.40 7.59
C LEU A 698 16.17 20.04 8.85
N GLN A 699 16.53 19.53 10.02
CA GLN A 699 16.49 20.29 11.26
C GLN A 699 17.86 20.91 11.52
N LEU A 700 17.88 22.24 11.66
CA LEU A 700 19.05 23.04 12.00
C LEU A 700 18.94 23.43 13.47
N ASP A 701 19.84 22.95 14.32
CA ASP A 701 19.88 23.29 15.74
C ASP A 701 21.00 24.30 16.01
N TYR A 702 20.66 25.43 16.64
CA TYR A 702 21.54 26.56 16.86
C TYR A 702 22.10 26.61 18.29
N ALA A 703 23.17 27.38 18.47
CA ALA A 703 23.86 27.53 19.76
C ALA A 703 23.02 28.24 20.83
N ASP A 704 21.93 28.91 20.44
CA ASP A 704 20.98 29.57 21.32
C ASP A 704 19.78 28.69 21.69
N GLU A 705 19.87 27.37 21.46
CA GLU A 705 18.82 26.36 21.71
C GLU A 705 17.58 26.49 20.80
N SER A 706 17.58 27.42 19.84
CA SER A 706 16.53 27.47 18.82
C SER A 706 16.78 26.46 17.69
N SER A 707 15.71 26.03 17.01
CA SER A 707 15.77 25.13 15.87
C SER A 707 14.91 25.64 14.71
N GLU A 708 15.29 25.27 13.49
CA GLU A 708 14.57 25.60 12.25
C GLU A 708 14.45 24.34 11.37
N ILE A 709 13.31 24.18 10.70
CA ILE A 709 13.12 23.14 9.68
C ILE A 709 13.26 23.76 8.29
N VAL A 710 14.14 23.20 7.47
CA VAL A 710 14.37 23.61 6.08
C VAL A 710 13.99 22.47 5.14
N HIS A 711 13.09 22.74 4.20
CA HIS A 711 12.70 21.80 3.16
C HIS A 711 13.43 22.12 1.85
N ILE A 712 14.31 21.22 1.41
CA ILE A 712 14.96 21.28 0.11
C ILE A 712 14.22 20.31 -0.82
N PRO A 713 13.73 20.76 -1.98
CA PRO A 713 12.91 19.93 -2.84
C PRO A 713 13.77 18.88 -3.58
N ALA A 714 13.14 17.82 -4.10
CA ALA A 714 13.85 16.68 -4.70
C ALA A 714 14.73 17.08 -5.90
N GLU A 715 14.43 18.20 -6.55
CA GLU A 715 15.14 18.72 -7.72
C GLU A 715 16.61 19.06 -7.44
N ILE A 716 17.03 19.14 -6.17
CA ILE A 716 18.45 19.24 -5.80
C ILE A 716 19.30 18.09 -6.38
N TRP A 717 18.67 16.96 -6.69
CA TRP A 717 19.29 15.77 -7.29
C TRP A 717 19.36 15.79 -8.83
N ARG A 718 18.77 16.78 -9.52
CA ARG A 718 18.68 16.80 -11.00
C ARG A 718 20.04 16.83 -11.70
N ALA A 719 20.99 17.59 -11.16
CA ALA A 719 22.32 17.69 -11.75
C ALA A 719 23.17 16.42 -11.50
N ASN A 720 22.95 15.78 -10.36
CA ASN A 720 23.63 14.55 -9.97
C ASN A 720 22.77 13.77 -8.96
N PRO A 721 22.20 12.62 -9.33
CA PRO A 721 21.30 11.87 -8.46
C PRO A 721 22.02 11.11 -7.33
N LYS A 722 23.37 11.08 -7.34
CA LYS A 722 24.18 10.34 -6.35
C LYS A 722 24.71 11.23 -5.22
N SER A 723 24.99 12.50 -5.49
CA SER A 723 25.58 13.41 -4.52
C SER A 723 25.28 14.85 -4.88
N THR A 724 25.05 15.70 -3.87
CA THR A 724 24.73 17.12 -4.07
C THR A 724 25.22 17.95 -2.89
N SER A 725 25.23 19.28 -3.06
CA SER A 725 25.62 20.22 -2.00
C SER A 725 24.64 21.38 -1.92
N LYS A 726 24.42 21.90 -0.71
CA LYS A 726 23.58 23.08 -0.47
C LYS A 726 24.32 24.14 0.34
N LEU A 727 24.32 25.37 -0.16
CA LEU A 727 24.74 26.56 0.59
C LEU A 727 23.55 27.17 1.32
N LEU A 728 23.70 27.43 2.62
CA LEU A 728 22.73 28.10 3.48
C LEU A 728 23.40 29.26 4.22
N TRP A 729 22.79 30.45 4.18
CA TRP A 729 23.20 31.57 5.04
C TRP A 729 22.31 31.64 6.27
N ARG A 730 22.89 31.81 7.46
CA ARG A 730 22.16 32.03 8.72
C ARG A 730 22.89 33.06 9.59
N ASP A 731 22.14 33.88 10.31
CA ASP A 731 22.66 34.83 11.29
C ASP A 731 23.10 34.16 12.60
N LYS A 732 22.67 32.92 12.83
CA LYS A 732 22.98 32.11 14.02
C LYS A 732 24.02 31.02 13.75
N LYS A 733 24.81 30.71 14.77
CA LYS A 733 25.79 29.62 14.74
C LYS A 733 25.11 28.27 14.91
N LEU A 734 25.25 27.41 13.91
CA LEU A 734 24.78 26.02 13.89
C LEU A 734 25.65 25.12 14.77
N VAL A 735 25.00 24.20 15.48
CA VAL A 735 25.64 23.18 16.33
C VAL A 735 25.39 21.78 15.80
N GLN A 736 24.24 21.56 15.18
CA GLN A 736 23.85 20.26 14.65
C GLN A 736 22.94 20.42 13.42
N VAL A 737 23.06 19.46 12.50
CA VAL A 737 22.10 19.22 11.43
C VAL A 737 21.56 17.80 11.54
N THR A 738 20.26 17.64 11.38
CA THR A 738 19.58 16.35 11.29
C THR A 738 18.79 16.24 10.00
N VAL A 739 19.06 15.22 9.19
CA VAL A 739 18.28 14.84 8.02
C VAL A 739 17.06 14.03 8.47
N ASP A 740 15.90 14.36 7.89
CA ASP A 740 14.61 13.71 8.13
C ASP A 740 14.26 13.55 9.63
N PRO A 741 14.19 14.67 10.39
CA PRO A 741 14.01 14.66 11.85
C PRO A 741 12.68 14.04 12.32
N HIS A 742 11.72 13.87 11.41
CA HIS A 742 10.38 13.33 11.69
C HIS A 742 10.09 12.03 10.92
N TRP A 743 11.11 11.44 10.26
CA TRP A 743 10.99 10.17 9.52
C TRP A 743 9.91 10.17 8.44
N GLN A 744 9.85 11.26 7.68
CA GLN A 744 8.87 11.53 6.63
C GLN A 744 9.19 10.83 5.31
N THR A 745 10.44 10.40 5.09
CA THR A 745 10.90 9.95 3.78
C THR A 745 11.08 8.43 3.65
N ALA A 746 10.95 7.68 4.75
CA ALA A 746 11.29 6.26 4.83
C ALA A 746 12.78 5.95 4.62
N ASP A 747 13.67 6.81 5.13
CA ASP A 747 15.11 6.55 5.17
C ASP A 747 15.42 5.27 5.97
N VAL A 748 16.18 4.35 5.36
CA VAL A 748 16.48 3.03 5.95
C VAL A 748 17.68 3.06 6.89
N ASP A 749 18.52 4.10 6.87
CA ASP A 749 19.71 4.22 7.72
C ASP A 749 19.80 5.59 8.42
N LEU A 750 19.11 5.68 9.56
CA LEU A 750 19.14 6.87 10.41
C LEU A 750 20.52 7.18 11.02
N SER A 751 21.51 6.27 10.95
CA SER A 751 22.83 6.49 11.55
C SER A 751 23.65 7.57 10.86
N ASN A 752 23.33 7.84 9.61
CA ASN A 752 24.06 8.74 8.76
C ASN A 752 23.32 10.09 8.54
N ASN A 753 22.21 10.29 9.25
CA ASN A 753 21.36 11.50 9.21
C ASN A 753 21.84 12.65 10.10
N HIS A 754 22.89 12.47 10.90
CA HIS A 754 23.32 13.49 11.87
C HIS A 754 24.72 14.02 11.58
N TYR A 755 24.86 15.35 11.64
CA TYR A 755 26.16 16.02 11.65
C TYR A 755 26.28 16.96 12.87
N PRO A 756 27.34 16.82 13.71
CA PRO A 756 28.34 15.77 13.68
C PRO A 756 27.74 14.38 13.97
N ARG A 757 28.41 13.32 13.50
CA ARG A 757 27.97 11.94 13.72
C ARG A 757 27.88 11.61 15.21
N ARG A 758 26.88 10.80 15.57
CA ARG A 758 26.56 10.44 16.95
C ARG A 758 26.74 8.94 17.19
N ILE A 759 27.09 8.59 18.42
CA ILE A 759 27.04 7.19 18.86
C ILE A 759 25.57 6.82 19.05
N ILE A 760 25.07 5.83 18.31
CA ILE A 760 23.72 5.30 18.51
C ILE A 760 23.73 4.35 19.71
N PRO A 761 23.01 4.65 20.79
CA PRO A 761 22.87 3.71 21.89
C PRO A 761 22.02 2.52 21.41
N SER A 762 22.56 1.30 21.55
CA SER A 762 21.84 0.06 21.28
C SER A 762 21.89 -0.86 22.51
N ARG A 763 20.88 -1.70 22.69
CA ARG A 763 20.82 -2.73 23.73
C ARG A 763 20.63 -4.10 23.09
N LEU A 764 21.43 -5.07 23.50
CA LEU A 764 21.24 -6.47 23.14
C LEU A 764 20.10 -7.04 24.00
N GLU A 765 18.96 -7.33 23.38
CA GLU A 765 17.87 -8.03 24.04
C GLU A 765 18.16 -9.54 24.09
N LEU A 766 18.21 -10.11 25.29
CA LEU A 766 18.29 -11.55 25.53
C LEU A 766 16.94 -12.01 26.07
N PHE A 767 16.14 -12.69 25.26
CA PHE A 767 14.83 -13.17 25.69
C PHE A 767 14.57 -14.62 25.29
N LYS A 768 13.70 -15.27 26.05
CA LYS A 768 13.09 -16.57 25.73
C LYS A 768 11.71 -16.29 25.18
N SER A 769 11.37 -16.84 24.01
CA SER A 769 10.09 -16.59 23.35
C SER A 769 8.92 -17.07 24.22
N GLU A 770 8.07 -16.14 24.67
CA GLU A 770 6.79 -16.43 25.33
C GLU A 770 5.63 -15.85 24.49
N PRO A 771 4.41 -16.41 24.59
CA PRO A 771 3.23 -15.88 23.91
C PRO A 771 2.92 -14.44 24.37
N LYS A 772 2.38 -13.59 23.48
CA LYS A 772 1.94 -12.25 23.87
C LYS A 772 0.76 -12.33 24.86
N PRO A 773 0.78 -11.55 25.95
CA PRO A 773 -0.25 -11.60 26.99
C PRO A 773 -1.62 -11.11 26.49
N ASN A 774 -2.69 -11.73 26.98
CA ASN A 774 -4.07 -11.25 26.82
C ASN A 774 -4.47 -10.57 28.13
N LEU A 775 -4.31 -9.25 28.19
CA LEU A 775 -4.57 -8.46 29.40
C LEU A 775 -6.00 -8.62 29.93
N MET A 776 -7.00 -8.77 29.05
CA MET A 776 -8.39 -8.99 29.48
C MET A 776 -8.52 -10.33 30.20
N LYS A 777 -7.94 -11.40 29.65
CA LYS A 777 -7.93 -12.72 30.27
C LYS A 777 -7.14 -12.73 31.58
N GLU A 778 -5.96 -12.11 31.60
CA GLU A 778 -5.09 -12.03 32.79
C GLU A 778 -5.75 -11.22 33.91
N SER A 779 -6.45 -10.13 33.58
CA SER A 779 -7.18 -9.33 34.56
C SER A 779 -8.38 -10.05 35.18
N GLN A 780 -8.90 -11.08 34.51
CA GLN A 780 -10.01 -11.92 34.98
C GLN A 780 -9.53 -13.19 35.70
N ALA A 781 -8.23 -13.47 35.72
CA ALA A 781 -7.68 -14.61 36.45
C ALA A 781 -7.77 -14.38 37.97
N GLU A 782 -8.05 -15.44 38.72
CA GLU A 782 -8.04 -15.36 40.19
C GLU A 782 -6.61 -15.06 40.68
N LEU A 783 -6.50 -14.12 41.62
CA LEU A 783 -5.22 -13.81 42.26
C LEU A 783 -4.74 -15.05 43.02
N GLU A 784 -3.59 -15.60 42.63
CA GLU A 784 -2.95 -16.62 43.44
C GLU A 784 -2.59 -16.04 44.82
N PRO A 785 -2.78 -16.81 45.91
CA PRO A 785 -2.40 -16.36 47.23
C PRO A 785 -0.90 -16.06 47.27
N VAL A 786 -0.56 -14.83 47.64
CA VAL A 786 0.83 -14.41 47.80
C VAL A 786 1.45 -15.23 48.94
N GLU A 787 2.38 -16.14 48.62
CA GLU A 787 3.26 -16.71 49.64
C GLU A 787 4.13 -15.57 50.20
N GLU A 788 3.97 -15.25 51.49
CA GLU A 788 4.84 -14.28 52.15
C GLU A 788 6.31 -14.69 51.96
N PRO A 789 7.19 -13.76 51.55
CA PRO A 789 8.59 -14.08 51.35
C PRO A 789 9.19 -14.57 52.67
N LYS A 790 9.61 -15.83 52.71
CA LYS A 790 10.34 -16.41 53.85
C LYS A 790 11.60 -15.59 54.08
N THR A 791 11.57 -14.72 55.10
CA THR A 791 12.73 -13.99 55.62
C THR A 791 13.72 -15.02 56.16
N LYS A 792 14.68 -15.43 55.32
CA LYS A 792 15.89 -16.11 55.80
C LYS A 792 16.80 -15.06 56.44
N VAL A 793 16.58 -14.79 57.72
CA VAL A 793 17.61 -14.21 58.58
C VAL A 793 18.69 -15.27 58.71
N LYS A 794 19.82 -15.09 58.02
CA LYS A 794 21.05 -15.81 58.35
C LYS A 794 21.65 -15.13 59.58
N GLN A 795 21.72 -15.87 60.68
CA GLN A 795 22.50 -15.54 61.88
C GLN A 795 23.99 -15.50 61.57
#